data_AF-A0A957QZ30-F1
#
_entry.id   AF-A0A957QZ30-F1
#
_cell.length_a   1.000
_cell.length_b   1.000
_cell.length_c   1.000
_cell.angle_alpha   90.00
_cell.angle_beta   90.00
_cell.angle_gamma   90.00
#
_symmetry.space_group_name_H-M   'P 1'
#
loop_
_entity.id
_entity.type
_entity.pdbx_description
1 polymer ?
#
loop_
_entity_poly.entity_id
_entity_poly.type
_entity_poly.pdbx_seq_one_letter_code
_entity_poly.pdbx_strand_id
1 'polypeptide(L)'
;MGKSLDKSTDSQVISRESALQTIGSLRAKYGEYGKSLAEANEANTRLLLIDNVLLSLGWQKDQFNAEQAVSKLSYIDYLLEIDKIPRLVVEAKRVNYTFGPPRRKSRKNHYTITYLRSAFGQAFSEVLSQAERYALQNKVPFAILTNGGEWLLVQLALTPGFSELNDLRGIYFGNILSDDFSFELFWELLCMSHVEAGSLENYFAQLNSKEADYSRMPQAQFGSLSWHIPEDTSSLQDFYFYFFDEMIDPGRRNMLEKCFVSSSDLDHYQGELQRTLRDSAPHFIENAIDLSPNERGELLAKETGDQKGRVVLITGSVGSGKTTLVHKVLVETRQSKELDVLIIDLINEVGTVTGVSSQLWRLIEREWRKLRPESLQYDILCKIFGRQLSSLRKGPFAKLFETDGLSAAAINKEAEYLEELTSDPETYFENCWRYFQDKYRGIVVFFDNVDRASQTYQQEVYAFAHELAHRTGATVLMTMREFTYFRGREAGFLDIRSSDKVFHLRSPNLVQILSKRIRYVEKHLDGDHRLSKWRRQHDWAQRRNKFLNHADALKQTFLKDKEGQDRLSILESIAWHNVRRFLANLRQLHVMLGNEYRPWELSEIVAALMTPFSGGPRSSVLGNIYRPSYTSFQCYFLKLRILLLQTVGQPEYQTKHGTTFDRITSFMSMYGYHERWTRRAIRELVQEQLLECLEAPSERDFTQNYEVQREHSYRPSPLSIVLVERIISEPVYLCLIGNDLPFHTPKAFEDYAKSLIEVNQELGSDQLEREVIGPISRANLGKIVATYLVSMFERELPPENLLNHVPEIGATEYRLKEIMDILRQFAEVRMPLPQRKELATQLTLFIEESQVIEASHIKSIPVPENIYEARIERSEQAPLIFWALVALRHSGNEFSTGAEITRVINEYLLDDHNRKAPNNISRSLRSKGLRSQPWLLAKRISARKELFGLASDWEINWLEIFGQRPPDLNIN
;
A
#
# COMPACT_ATOMS: atom_id res chain seq x y z
N MET A 1 16.37 -48.41 -31.80
CA MET A 1 15.69 -49.04 -30.64
C MET A 1 15.83 -48.10 -29.47
N GLY A 2 14.71 -47.59 -28.94
CA GLY A 2 14.69 -46.62 -27.84
C GLY A 2 13.45 -45.74 -27.92
N LYS A 3 12.27 -46.33 -27.65
CA LYS A 3 11.01 -45.60 -27.47
C LYS A 3 11.07 -44.88 -26.12
N SER A 4 11.09 -43.54 -26.10
CA SER A 4 10.56 -42.79 -24.96
C SER A 4 9.06 -42.62 -25.19
N LEU A 5 8.26 -43.21 -24.32
CA LEU A 5 6.82 -42.99 -24.27
C LEU A 5 6.58 -41.55 -23.80
N ASP A 6 6.32 -40.65 -24.74
CA ASP A 6 5.50 -39.48 -24.47
C ASP A 6 4.04 -39.95 -24.52
N LYS A 7 3.44 -40.14 -23.33
CA LYS A 7 1.98 -40.18 -23.19
C LYS A 7 1.57 -38.83 -22.62
N SER A 8 1.59 -37.81 -23.47
CA SER A 8 0.70 -36.66 -23.29
C SER A 8 -0.72 -37.17 -23.50
N THR A 9 -1.50 -37.28 -22.44
CA THR A 9 -2.96 -37.37 -22.54
C THR A 9 -3.44 -36.05 -23.14
N ASP A 10 -3.76 -36.07 -24.43
CA ASP A 10 -4.58 -35.03 -25.07
C ASP A 10 -5.91 -34.93 -24.32
N SER A 11 -6.08 -33.92 -23.47
CA SER A 11 -7.40 -33.50 -23.04
C SER A 11 -8.07 -32.83 -24.24
N GLN A 12 -9.03 -33.52 -24.87
CA GLN A 12 -9.88 -32.91 -25.88
C GLN A 12 -10.58 -31.69 -25.25
N VAL A 13 -10.21 -30.50 -25.69
CA VAL A 13 -10.90 -29.26 -25.31
C VAL A 13 -12.32 -29.33 -25.88
N ILE A 14 -13.32 -29.51 -25.00
CA ILE A 14 -14.73 -29.59 -25.39
C ILE A 14 -15.22 -28.20 -25.80
N SER A 15 -15.74 -28.06 -27.03
CA SER A 15 -16.31 -26.80 -27.51
C SER A 15 -17.79 -26.65 -27.19
N ARG A 16 -18.25 -25.39 -27.08
CA ARG A 16 -19.66 -25.04 -26.88
C ARG A 16 -20.56 -25.64 -27.96
N GLU A 17 -20.10 -25.65 -29.22
CA GLU A 17 -20.84 -26.22 -30.35
C GLU A 17 -21.00 -27.74 -30.21
N SER A 18 -19.96 -28.44 -29.76
CA SER A 18 -20.02 -29.89 -29.52
C SER A 18 -20.99 -30.24 -28.38
N ALA A 19 -21.01 -29.43 -27.32
CA ALA A 19 -21.95 -29.59 -26.22
C ALA A 19 -23.40 -29.38 -26.66
N LEU A 20 -23.65 -28.32 -27.46
CA LEU A 20 -24.97 -28.05 -28.04
C LEU A 20 -25.44 -29.18 -28.95
N GLN A 21 -24.56 -29.74 -29.80
CA GLN A 21 -24.87 -30.88 -30.65
C GLN A 21 -25.21 -32.15 -29.84
N THR A 22 -24.49 -32.37 -28.74
CA THR A 22 -24.75 -33.51 -27.83
C THR A 22 -26.13 -33.37 -27.19
N ILE A 23 -26.46 -32.19 -26.66
CA ILE A 23 -27.78 -31.91 -26.08
C ILE A 23 -28.88 -32.01 -27.14
N GLY A 24 -28.65 -31.50 -28.36
CA GLY A 24 -29.58 -31.65 -29.49
C GLY A 24 -29.83 -33.11 -29.85
N SER A 25 -28.80 -33.96 -29.80
CA SER A 25 -28.91 -35.40 -30.02
C SER A 25 -29.71 -36.10 -28.91
N LEU A 26 -29.48 -35.72 -27.64
CA LEU A 26 -30.28 -36.22 -26.51
C LEU A 26 -31.74 -35.80 -26.64
N ARG A 27 -32.00 -34.54 -27.03
CA ARG A 27 -33.35 -34.02 -27.29
C ARG A 27 -34.05 -34.80 -28.40
N ALA A 28 -33.40 -35.02 -29.54
CA ALA A 28 -33.98 -35.79 -30.63
C ALA A 28 -34.28 -37.25 -30.23
N LYS A 29 -33.40 -37.86 -29.42
CA LYS A 29 -33.53 -39.25 -28.98
C LYS A 29 -34.61 -39.45 -27.92
N TYR A 30 -34.80 -38.49 -27.02
CA TYR A 30 -35.59 -38.67 -25.80
C TYR A 30 -36.76 -37.69 -25.64
N GLY A 31 -36.82 -36.60 -26.41
CA GLY A 31 -37.84 -35.55 -26.31
C GLY A 31 -39.24 -35.96 -26.76
N GLU A 32 -39.36 -36.70 -27.86
CA GLU A 32 -40.66 -37.23 -28.34
C GLU A 32 -40.97 -38.64 -27.81
N TYR A 33 -39.96 -39.36 -27.31
CA TYR A 33 -40.05 -40.74 -26.78
C TYR A 33 -40.23 -40.80 -25.26
N GLY A 34 -40.90 -39.80 -24.65
CA GLY A 34 -41.09 -39.71 -23.19
C GLY A 34 -41.67 -40.95 -22.49
N LYS A 35 -42.25 -41.90 -23.24
CA LYS A 35 -42.68 -43.21 -22.73
C LYS A 35 -41.52 -44.16 -22.36
N SER A 36 -40.37 -44.14 -23.05
CA SER A 36 -39.26 -45.05 -22.73
C SER A 36 -38.47 -44.61 -21.49
N LEU A 37 -38.47 -43.30 -21.17
CA LEU A 37 -37.86 -42.76 -19.95
C LEU A 37 -38.80 -42.80 -18.74
N ALA A 38 -40.12 -42.82 -18.95
CA ALA A 38 -41.10 -42.96 -17.86
C ALA A 38 -40.99 -44.31 -17.09
N GLU A 39 -40.47 -45.35 -17.75
CA GLU A 39 -40.19 -46.66 -17.14
C GLU A 39 -38.75 -46.79 -16.59
N ALA A 40 -37.88 -45.80 -16.84
CA ALA A 40 -36.50 -45.84 -16.40
C ALA A 40 -36.38 -45.72 -14.87
N ASN A 41 -35.48 -46.50 -14.28
CA ASN A 41 -35.08 -46.28 -12.89
C ASN A 41 -34.10 -45.10 -12.78
N GLU A 42 -33.84 -44.68 -11.55
CA GLU A 42 -32.98 -43.53 -11.26
C GLU A 42 -31.57 -43.73 -11.81
N ALA A 43 -31.03 -44.94 -11.68
CA ALA A 43 -29.73 -45.34 -12.23
C ALA A 43 -29.68 -45.21 -13.78
N ASN A 44 -30.76 -45.58 -14.48
CA ASN A 44 -30.85 -45.40 -15.93
C ASN A 44 -30.95 -43.92 -16.33
N THR A 45 -31.66 -43.09 -15.54
CA THR A 45 -31.74 -41.64 -15.79
C THR A 45 -30.35 -40.98 -15.68
N ARG A 46 -29.61 -41.36 -14.64
CA ARG A 46 -28.22 -40.95 -14.41
C ARG A 46 -27.32 -41.27 -15.60
N LEU A 47 -27.28 -42.55 -15.99
CA LEU A 47 -26.40 -43.05 -17.05
C LEU A 47 -26.76 -42.52 -18.45
N LEU A 48 -28.06 -42.44 -18.78
CA LEU A 48 -28.50 -42.14 -20.15
C LEU A 48 -28.60 -40.64 -20.44
N LEU A 49 -28.86 -39.80 -19.43
CA LEU A 49 -29.04 -38.37 -19.60
C LEU A 49 -27.97 -37.57 -18.85
N ILE A 50 -27.97 -37.63 -17.53
CA ILE A 50 -27.18 -36.72 -16.68
C ILE A 50 -25.68 -36.88 -16.96
N ASP A 51 -25.17 -38.10 -17.03
CA ASP A 51 -23.77 -38.38 -17.34
C ASP A 51 -23.34 -37.81 -18.69
N ASN A 52 -24.18 -37.94 -19.73
CA ASN A 52 -23.88 -37.40 -21.06
C ASN A 52 -23.87 -35.87 -21.07
N VAL A 53 -24.75 -35.25 -20.28
CA VAL A 53 -24.78 -33.80 -20.10
C VAL A 53 -23.52 -33.32 -19.38
N LEU A 54 -23.14 -33.95 -18.26
CA LEU A 54 -21.93 -33.59 -17.52
C LEU A 54 -20.65 -33.77 -18.37
N LEU A 55 -20.55 -34.88 -19.11
CA LEU A 55 -19.47 -35.10 -20.08
C LEU A 55 -19.44 -34.01 -21.15
N SER A 56 -20.60 -33.61 -21.66
CA SER A 56 -20.68 -32.54 -22.67
C SER A 56 -20.26 -31.16 -22.14
N LEU A 57 -20.27 -30.96 -20.81
CA LEU A 57 -19.84 -29.74 -20.14
C LEU A 57 -18.35 -29.73 -19.77
N GLY A 58 -17.58 -30.76 -20.15
CA GLY A 58 -16.15 -30.85 -19.85
C GLY A 58 -15.79 -31.66 -18.60
N TRP A 59 -16.78 -32.08 -17.81
CA TRP A 59 -16.52 -32.87 -16.60
C TRP A 59 -16.12 -34.29 -16.98
N GLN A 60 -15.05 -34.80 -16.37
CA GLN A 60 -14.56 -36.17 -16.57
C GLN A 60 -15.21 -37.12 -15.56
N LYS A 61 -15.30 -38.41 -15.90
CA LYS A 61 -15.99 -39.43 -15.07
C LYS A 61 -15.46 -39.51 -13.64
N ASP A 62 -14.16 -39.34 -13.46
CA ASP A 62 -13.49 -39.30 -12.15
C ASP A 62 -13.77 -38.01 -11.36
N GLN A 63 -14.18 -36.93 -12.04
CA GLN A 63 -14.54 -35.64 -11.47
C GLN A 63 -16.01 -35.52 -11.07
N PHE A 64 -16.88 -36.45 -11.47
CA PHE A 64 -18.28 -36.52 -11.03
C PHE A 64 -18.65 -37.92 -10.51
N ASN A 65 -17.76 -38.56 -9.75
CA ASN A 65 -17.98 -39.93 -9.30
C ASN A 65 -19.29 -40.09 -8.50
N ALA A 66 -20.08 -41.07 -8.90
CA ALA A 66 -21.27 -41.49 -8.19
C ALA A 66 -20.88 -42.33 -6.96
N GLU A 67 -21.62 -42.18 -5.86
CA GLU A 67 -21.57 -43.05 -4.67
C GLU A 67 -20.44 -42.81 -3.65
N GLN A 68 -20.12 -41.56 -3.31
CA GLN A 68 -19.45 -41.30 -2.03
C GLN A 68 -20.42 -41.62 -0.87
N ALA A 69 -20.05 -42.58 -0.01
CA ALA A 69 -20.83 -42.93 1.18
C ALA A 69 -20.77 -41.80 2.21
N VAL A 70 -21.91 -41.15 2.44
CA VAL A 70 -22.06 -40.03 3.38
C VAL A 70 -22.25 -40.52 4.83
N SER A 71 -22.86 -41.69 4.97
CA SER A 71 -23.08 -42.42 6.22
C SER A 71 -23.28 -43.90 5.90
N LYS A 72 -23.42 -44.79 6.90
CA LYS A 72 -23.73 -46.22 6.66
C LYS A 72 -25.02 -46.48 5.85
N LEU A 73 -25.85 -45.46 5.58
CA LEU A 73 -27.19 -45.59 4.97
C LEU A 73 -27.53 -44.54 3.89
N SER A 74 -26.60 -43.67 3.44
CA SER A 74 -26.92 -42.63 2.44
C SER A 74 -25.76 -42.32 1.47
N TYR A 75 -26.07 -42.12 0.19
CA TYR A 75 -25.11 -41.84 -0.88
C TYR A 75 -25.48 -40.55 -1.61
N ILE A 76 -24.47 -39.76 -2.00
CA ILE A 76 -24.63 -38.62 -2.92
C ILE A 76 -24.65 -39.11 -4.35
N ASP A 77 -25.50 -38.49 -5.17
CA ASP A 77 -25.65 -38.90 -6.56
C ASP A 77 -24.46 -38.47 -7.39
N TYR A 78 -24.08 -37.18 -7.33
CA TYR A 78 -22.83 -36.70 -7.88
C TYR A 78 -22.23 -35.60 -7.01
N LEU A 79 -20.91 -35.66 -6.82
CA LEU A 79 -20.10 -34.58 -6.30
C LEU A 79 -19.12 -34.17 -7.39
N LEU A 80 -19.21 -32.93 -7.85
CA LEU A 80 -18.35 -32.41 -8.91
C LEU A 80 -17.13 -31.76 -8.28
N GLU A 81 -15.96 -32.28 -8.65
CA GLU A 81 -14.67 -31.90 -8.10
C GLU A 81 -13.75 -31.37 -9.20
N ILE A 82 -13.02 -30.29 -8.89
CA ILE A 82 -11.91 -29.80 -9.70
C ILE A 82 -10.67 -29.92 -8.84
N ASP A 83 -9.65 -30.65 -9.30
CA ASP A 83 -8.44 -30.95 -8.52
C ASP A 83 -8.75 -31.53 -7.12
N LYS A 84 -9.78 -32.38 -7.03
CA LYS A 84 -10.30 -32.98 -5.77
C LYS A 84 -10.88 -31.98 -4.79
N ILE A 85 -11.17 -30.76 -5.23
CA ILE A 85 -11.87 -29.73 -4.46
C ILE A 85 -13.36 -29.79 -4.85
N PRO A 86 -14.26 -30.09 -3.91
CA PRO A 86 -15.70 -30.07 -4.17
C PRO A 86 -16.21 -28.68 -4.59
N ARG A 87 -16.88 -28.59 -5.75
CA ARG A 87 -17.41 -27.32 -6.32
C ARG A 87 -18.93 -27.26 -6.34
N LEU A 88 -19.61 -28.36 -6.69
CA LEU A 88 -21.07 -28.45 -6.69
C LEU A 88 -21.56 -29.87 -6.43
N VAL A 89 -22.73 -30.00 -5.81
CA VAL A 89 -23.45 -31.27 -5.67
C VAL A 89 -24.49 -31.37 -6.78
N VAL A 90 -24.73 -32.55 -7.34
CA VAL A 90 -25.92 -32.80 -8.17
C VAL A 90 -26.81 -33.80 -7.45
N GLU A 91 -28.03 -33.38 -7.15
CA GLU A 91 -29.09 -34.24 -6.63
C GLU A 91 -29.97 -34.68 -7.81
N ALA A 92 -29.91 -35.96 -8.14
CA ALA A 92 -30.50 -36.55 -9.33
C ALA A 92 -31.69 -37.44 -8.97
N LYS A 93 -32.82 -37.23 -9.64
CA LYS A 93 -34.03 -38.01 -9.42
C LYS A 93 -34.57 -38.62 -10.73
N ARG A 94 -35.54 -39.53 -10.60
CA ARG A 94 -36.19 -40.19 -11.73
C ARG A 94 -36.99 -39.19 -12.58
N VAL A 95 -36.82 -39.27 -13.91
CA VAL A 95 -37.61 -38.49 -14.89
C VAL A 95 -39.11 -38.67 -14.61
N ASN A 96 -39.88 -37.56 -14.62
CA ASN A 96 -41.34 -37.52 -14.48
C ASN A 96 -41.96 -38.00 -13.15
N TYR A 97 -41.18 -38.42 -12.15
CA TYR A 97 -41.72 -38.90 -10.87
C TYR A 97 -41.59 -37.89 -9.71
N THR A 98 -40.58 -37.03 -9.74
CA THR A 98 -40.27 -36.12 -8.61
C THR A 98 -40.87 -34.74 -8.80
N PHE A 99 -40.39 -33.96 -9.77
CA PHE A 99 -40.96 -32.66 -10.13
C PHE A 99 -41.00 -32.53 -11.66
N GLY A 100 -42.00 -31.83 -12.19
CA GLY A 100 -42.20 -31.61 -13.63
C GLY A 100 -42.13 -30.14 -13.99
N PRO A 101 -42.55 -29.72 -15.20
CA PRO A 101 -42.58 -28.31 -15.56
C PRO A 101 -43.37 -27.50 -14.53
N PRO A 102 -42.95 -26.26 -14.23
CA PRO A 102 -43.54 -25.47 -13.16
C PRO A 102 -45.04 -25.29 -13.39
N ARG A 103 -45.85 -25.33 -12.32
CA ARG A 103 -47.32 -25.16 -12.38
C ARG A 103 -47.76 -23.84 -13.01
N ARG A 104 -46.86 -22.86 -13.10
CA ARG A 104 -47.05 -21.56 -13.76
C ARG A 104 -45.92 -21.39 -14.79
N LYS A 105 -46.26 -20.89 -15.99
CA LYS A 105 -45.25 -20.59 -17.01
C LYS A 105 -44.20 -19.62 -16.47
N SER A 106 -42.95 -20.07 -16.51
CA SER A 106 -41.78 -19.27 -16.22
C SER A 106 -41.55 -18.23 -17.32
N ARG A 107 -41.27 -16.97 -16.98
CA ARG A 107 -40.89 -15.90 -17.94
C ARG A 107 -39.43 -15.45 -17.82
N LYS A 108 -38.76 -15.85 -16.74
CA LYS A 108 -37.37 -15.51 -16.38
C LYS A 108 -36.64 -16.80 -16.02
N ASN A 109 -35.32 -16.74 -15.96
CA ASN A 109 -34.51 -17.90 -15.54
C ASN A 109 -34.17 -17.90 -14.05
N HIS A 110 -34.58 -16.88 -13.28
CA HIS A 110 -34.25 -16.77 -11.86
C HIS A 110 -35.49 -16.49 -11.00
N TYR A 111 -35.58 -17.17 -9.86
CA TYR A 111 -36.70 -17.06 -8.92
C TYR A 111 -36.24 -17.28 -7.49
N THR A 112 -36.91 -16.66 -6.52
CA THR A 112 -36.66 -16.98 -5.11
C THR A 112 -36.92 -18.46 -4.83
N ILE A 113 -36.17 -19.05 -3.91
CA ILE A 113 -36.35 -20.45 -3.50
C ILE A 113 -37.78 -20.66 -2.98
N THR A 114 -38.34 -19.69 -2.26
CA THR A 114 -39.77 -19.68 -1.88
C THR A 114 -40.70 -19.86 -3.09
N TYR A 115 -40.46 -19.12 -4.17
CA TYR A 115 -41.24 -19.26 -5.40
C TYR A 115 -41.05 -20.64 -6.04
N LEU A 116 -39.82 -21.15 -6.12
CA LEU A 116 -39.52 -22.47 -6.67
C LEU A 116 -40.24 -23.58 -5.88
N ARG A 117 -40.21 -23.55 -4.55
CA ARG A 117 -40.99 -24.46 -3.69
C ARG A 117 -42.49 -24.41 -4.02
N SER A 118 -43.04 -23.22 -4.26
CA SER A 118 -44.45 -23.07 -4.63
C SER A 118 -44.77 -23.56 -6.04
N ALA A 119 -43.84 -23.37 -6.99
CA ALA A 119 -44.04 -23.68 -8.41
C ALA A 119 -43.92 -25.18 -8.72
N PHE A 120 -42.99 -25.87 -8.05
CA PHE A 120 -42.72 -27.30 -8.22
C PHE A 120 -43.35 -28.18 -7.14
N GLY A 121 -43.77 -27.61 -6.00
CA GLY A 121 -44.48 -28.30 -4.93
C GLY A 121 -43.58 -29.06 -3.94
N GLN A 122 -44.20 -29.93 -3.14
CA GLN A 122 -43.55 -30.62 -2.02
C GLN A 122 -42.34 -31.47 -2.43
N ALA A 123 -42.39 -32.12 -3.59
CA ALA A 123 -41.30 -32.95 -4.07
C ALA A 123 -40.01 -32.16 -4.34
N PHE A 124 -40.11 -30.90 -4.81
CA PHE A 124 -38.94 -30.04 -4.93
C PHE A 124 -38.36 -29.67 -3.56
N SER A 125 -39.23 -29.41 -2.57
CA SER A 125 -38.79 -29.12 -1.20
C SER A 125 -37.99 -30.27 -0.59
N GLU A 126 -38.41 -31.52 -0.83
CA GLU A 126 -37.71 -32.72 -0.35
C GLU A 126 -36.34 -32.88 -1.01
N VAL A 127 -36.26 -32.67 -2.33
CA VAL A 127 -35.01 -32.72 -3.11
C VAL A 127 -34.04 -31.63 -2.67
N LEU A 128 -34.52 -30.40 -2.50
CA LEU A 128 -33.70 -29.28 -2.02
C LEU A 128 -33.17 -29.56 -0.61
N SER A 129 -33.99 -30.05 0.33
CA SER A 129 -33.53 -30.42 1.67
C SER A 129 -32.57 -31.62 1.68
N GLN A 130 -32.61 -32.49 0.67
CA GLN A 130 -31.59 -33.52 0.51
C GLN A 130 -30.26 -32.93 0.02
N ALA A 131 -30.32 -32.06 -1.00
CA ALA A 131 -29.14 -31.35 -1.50
C ALA A 131 -28.49 -30.46 -0.43
N GLU A 132 -29.28 -29.74 0.39
CA GLU A 132 -28.79 -28.96 1.54
C GLU A 132 -27.97 -29.82 2.51
N ARG A 133 -28.45 -31.03 2.85
CA ARG A 133 -27.72 -31.95 3.75
C ARG A 133 -26.38 -32.38 3.14
N TYR A 134 -26.38 -32.76 1.87
CA TYR A 134 -25.18 -33.19 1.16
C TYR A 134 -24.19 -32.05 0.96
N ALA A 135 -24.66 -30.86 0.61
CA ALA A 135 -23.86 -29.66 0.49
C ALA A 135 -23.19 -29.31 1.83
N LEU A 136 -23.93 -29.36 2.95
CA LEU A 136 -23.37 -29.12 4.29
C LEU A 136 -22.29 -30.13 4.66
N GLN A 137 -22.51 -31.42 4.42
CA GLN A 137 -21.56 -32.48 4.75
C GLN A 137 -20.27 -32.41 3.92
N ASN A 138 -20.37 -31.96 2.67
CA ASN A 138 -19.23 -31.83 1.76
C ASN A 138 -18.71 -30.40 1.65
N LYS A 139 -19.28 -29.48 2.45
CA LYS A 139 -18.89 -28.07 2.56
C LYS A 139 -19.04 -27.27 1.25
N VAL A 140 -19.97 -27.66 0.38
CA VAL A 140 -20.15 -27.09 -0.96
C VAL A 140 -21.24 -26.01 -0.98
N PRO A 141 -21.03 -24.86 -1.65
CA PRO A 141 -22.00 -23.75 -1.64
C PRO A 141 -23.09 -23.83 -2.71
N PHE A 142 -22.99 -24.73 -3.70
CA PHE A 142 -23.92 -24.81 -4.82
C PHE A 142 -24.45 -26.23 -5.05
N ALA A 143 -25.70 -26.33 -5.53
CA ALA A 143 -26.26 -27.60 -5.98
C ALA A 143 -27.05 -27.47 -7.28
N ILE A 144 -26.97 -28.51 -8.10
CA ILE A 144 -27.87 -28.77 -9.22
C ILE A 144 -28.94 -29.73 -8.74
N LEU A 145 -30.20 -29.40 -8.99
CA LEU A 145 -31.35 -30.27 -8.76
C LEU A 145 -31.90 -30.66 -10.11
N THR A 146 -31.91 -31.96 -10.43
CA THR A 146 -32.38 -32.44 -11.73
C THR A 146 -33.11 -33.77 -11.64
N ASN A 147 -34.09 -33.95 -12.53
CA ASN A 147 -34.70 -35.26 -12.78
C ASN A 147 -34.23 -35.85 -14.13
N GLY A 148 -33.17 -35.31 -14.72
CA GLY A 148 -32.69 -35.59 -16.08
C GLY A 148 -33.28 -34.66 -17.15
N GLY A 149 -34.56 -34.31 -17.03
CA GLY A 149 -35.25 -33.36 -17.93
C GLY A 149 -35.15 -31.92 -17.44
N GLU A 150 -35.68 -31.64 -16.25
CA GLU A 150 -35.65 -30.32 -15.61
C GLU A 150 -34.29 -30.06 -14.93
N TRP A 151 -33.73 -28.87 -15.10
CA TRP A 151 -32.46 -28.48 -14.49
C TRP A 151 -32.58 -27.17 -13.70
N LEU A 152 -32.24 -27.24 -12.42
CA LEU A 152 -32.19 -26.08 -11.52
C LEU A 152 -30.81 -26.00 -10.87
N LEU A 153 -30.31 -24.77 -10.68
CA LEU A 153 -29.08 -24.48 -9.95
C LEU A 153 -29.41 -23.54 -8.79
N VAL A 154 -29.00 -23.92 -7.59
CA VAL A 154 -29.27 -23.17 -6.36
C VAL A 154 -27.97 -22.90 -5.60
N GLN A 155 -27.90 -21.74 -4.97
CA GLN A 155 -26.91 -21.43 -3.95
C GLN A 155 -27.46 -21.90 -2.60
N LEU A 156 -26.65 -22.65 -1.87
CA LEU A 156 -26.96 -23.25 -0.57
C LEU A 156 -26.20 -22.60 0.60
N ALA A 157 -25.21 -21.76 0.30
CA ALA A 157 -24.57 -20.88 1.28
C ALA A 157 -25.25 -19.50 1.31
N LEU A 158 -25.42 -18.94 2.52
CA LEU A 158 -25.92 -17.58 2.66
C LEU A 158 -24.87 -16.57 2.17
N THR A 159 -25.36 -15.41 1.73
CA THR A 159 -24.56 -14.30 1.22
C THR A 159 -24.89 -13.04 2.04
N PRO A 160 -24.02 -12.01 2.08
CA PRO A 160 -24.22 -10.87 2.95
C PRO A 160 -25.60 -10.21 2.78
N GLY A 161 -26.27 -9.97 3.91
CA GLY A 161 -27.64 -9.42 3.95
C GLY A 161 -28.78 -10.46 3.93
N PHE A 162 -28.50 -11.75 3.76
CA PHE A 162 -29.53 -12.81 3.81
C PHE A 162 -29.40 -13.66 5.08
N SER A 163 -30.53 -13.89 5.75
CA SER A 163 -30.62 -14.75 6.95
C SER A 163 -31.28 -16.10 6.69
N GLU A 164 -32.01 -16.23 5.58
CA GLU A 164 -32.76 -17.43 5.23
C GLU A 164 -32.50 -17.84 3.79
N LEU A 165 -32.34 -19.16 3.57
CA LEU A 165 -32.14 -19.72 2.24
C LEU A 165 -33.33 -19.44 1.31
N ASN A 166 -34.55 -19.43 1.86
CA ASN A 166 -35.78 -19.23 1.10
C ASN A 166 -35.88 -17.88 0.38
N ASP A 167 -35.11 -16.89 0.83
CA ASP A 167 -35.01 -15.56 0.23
C ASP A 167 -34.04 -15.51 -0.96
N LEU A 168 -33.07 -16.44 -1.03
CA LEU A 168 -32.13 -16.50 -2.14
C LEU A 168 -32.86 -16.87 -3.43
N ARG A 169 -32.31 -16.42 -4.55
CA ARG A 169 -32.76 -16.80 -5.88
C ARG A 169 -31.94 -17.98 -6.39
N GLY A 170 -32.64 -18.96 -6.94
CA GLY A 170 -32.10 -20.03 -7.76
C GLY A 170 -32.35 -19.77 -9.24
N ILE A 171 -31.68 -20.55 -10.08
CA ILE A 171 -31.77 -20.51 -11.53
C ILE A 171 -32.53 -21.75 -12.01
N TYR A 172 -33.52 -21.55 -12.87
CA TYR A 172 -34.21 -22.61 -13.59
C TYR A 172 -33.86 -22.48 -15.07
N PHE A 173 -33.14 -23.47 -15.61
CA PHE A 173 -32.69 -23.47 -17.00
C PHE A 173 -33.78 -23.95 -17.96
N GLY A 174 -34.86 -24.55 -17.45
CA GLY A 174 -35.89 -25.21 -18.25
C GLY A 174 -35.66 -26.71 -18.34
N ASN A 175 -36.40 -27.33 -19.25
CA ASN A 175 -36.28 -28.74 -19.55
C ASN A 175 -35.30 -28.94 -20.72
N ILE A 176 -34.21 -29.68 -20.50
CA ILE A 176 -33.15 -29.86 -21.51
C ILE A 176 -33.65 -30.58 -22.78
N LEU A 177 -34.74 -31.32 -22.66
CA LEU A 177 -35.41 -32.04 -23.74
C LEU A 177 -36.45 -31.19 -24.49
N SER A 178 -36.60 -29.91 -24.16
CA SER A 178 -37.50 -28.98 -24.86
C SER A 178 -36.74 -27.80 -25.47
N ASP A 179 -37.37 -27.11 -26.43
CA ASP A 179 -36.76 -26.03 -27.19
C ASP A 179 -36.57 -24.73 -26.39
N ASP A 180 -37.26 -24.58 -25.25
CA ASP A 180 -37.17 -23.43 -24.36
C ASP A 180 -36.04 -23.54 -23.31
N PHE A 181 -35.19 -24.56 -23.40
CA PHE A 181 -34.01 -24.69 -22.53
C PHE A 181 -33.00 -23.56 -22.74
N SER A 182 -32.58 -22.94 -21.65
CA SER A 182 -31.60 -21.84 -21.63
C SER A 182 -30.17 -22.36 -21.71
N PHE A 183 -29.78 -22.95 -22.85
CA PHE A 183 -28.46 -23.55 -23.05
C PHE A 183 -27.30 -22.57 -22.84
N GLU A 184 -27.41 -21.33 -23.31
CA GLU A 184 -26.33 -20.34 -23.15
C GLU A 184 -25.97 -20.12 -21.69
N LEU A 185 -26.98 -19.82 -20.87
CA LEU A 185 -26.81 -19.61 -19.44
C LEU A 185 -26.34 -20.91 -18.74
N PHE A 186 -26.82 -22.06 -19.19
CA PHE A 186 -26.39 -23.36 -18.67
C PHE A 186 -24.90 -23.62 -18.94
N TRP A 187 -24.43 -23.34 -20.15
CA TRP A 187 -23.04 -23.47 -20.56
C TRP A 187 -22.13 -22.49 -19.80
N GLU A 188 -22.49 -21.19 -19.78
CA GLU A 188 -21.72 -20.14 -19.11
C GLU A 188 -21.49 -20.43 -17.62
N LEU A 189 -22.47 -21.06 -16.96
CA LEU A 189 -22.39 -21.34 -15.53
C LEU A 189 -21.79 -22.70 -15.18
N LEU A 190 -22.06 -23.76 -15.96
CA LEU A 190 -21.76 -25.14 -15.55
C LEU A 190 -20.66 -25.83 -16.34
N CYS A 191 -20.16 -25.22 -17.42
CA CYS A 191 -18.96 -25.70 -18.10
C CYS A 191 -17.78 -25.75 -17.12
N MET A 192 -17.05 -26.87 -17.09
CA MET A 192 -16.01 -27.13 -16.08
C MET A 192 -14.95 -26.02 -16.01
N SER A 193 -14.47 -25.54 -17.16
CA SER A 193 -13.50 -24.43 -17.22
C SER A 193 -14.06 -23.09 -16.74
N HIS A 194 -15.38 -22.88 -16.85
CA HIS A 194 -16.03 -21.67 -16.35
C HIS A 194 -16.25 -21.75 -14.83
N VAL A 195 -16.62 -22.93 -14.32
CA VAL A 195 -16.71 -23.20 -12.88
C VAL A 195 -15.34 -23.07 -12.22
N GLU A 196 -14.29 -23.54 -12.88
CA GLU A 196 -12.89 -23.33 -12.46
C GLU A 196 -12.56 -21.83 -12.37
N ALA A 197 -12.98 -21.04 -13.36
CA ALA A 197 -12.81 -19.59 -13.40
C ALA A 197 -13.78 -18.81 -12.47
N GLY A 198 -14.60 -19.48 -11.67
CA GLY A 198 -15.49 -18.85 -10.67
C GLY A 198 -16.81 -18.30 -11.23
N SER A 199 -17.33 -18.86 -12.32
CA SER A 199 -18.60 -18.43 -12.94
C SER A 199 -19.79 -18.42 -11.96
N LEU A 200 -19.86 -19.44 -11.08
CA LEU A 200 -20.95 -19.61 -10.11
C LEU A 200 -20.92 -18.51 -9.05
N GLU A 201 -19.76 -18.31 -8.42
CA GLU A 201 -19.52 -17.30 -7.40
C GLU A 201 -19.83 -15.91 -7.96
N ASN A 202 -19.29 -15.59 -9.14
CA ASN A 202 -19.53 -14.33 -9.83
C ASN A 202 -21.02 -14.10 -10.12
N TYR A 203 -21.71 -15.07 -10.72
CA TYR A 203 -23.11 -14.89 -11.11
C TYR A 203 -24.04 -14.78 -9.90
N PHE A 204 -23.85 -15.62 -8.88
CA PHE A 204 -24.70 -15.60 -7.69
C PHE A 204 -24.45 -14.38 -6.79
N ALA A 205 -23.22 -13.85 -6.72
CA ALA A 205 -22.94 -12.59 -6.02
C ALA A 205 -23.72 -11.41 -6.62
N GLN A 206 -23.91 -11.38 -7.95
CA GLN A 206 -24.75 -10.38 -8.60
C GLN A 206 -26.24 -10.67 -8.36
N LEU A 207 -26.67 -11.92 -8.54
CA LEU A 207 -28.08 -12.32 -8.48
C LEU A 207 -28.68 -12.19 -7.08
N ASN A 208 -27.94 -12.60 -6.05
CA ASN A 208 -28.36 -12.65 -4.66
C ASN A 208 -27.77 -11.48 -3.87
N SER A 209 -28.14 -10.28 -4.29
CA SER A 209 -27.85 -9.04 -3.56
C SER A 209 -29.16 -8.33 -3.20
N LYS A 210 -29.29 -7.83 -1.97
CA LYS A 210 -30.46 -7.05 -1.52
C LYS A 210 -30.07 -5.95 -0.56
N GLU A 211 -30.80 -4.84 -0.62
CA GLU A 211 -30.75 -3.80 0.41
C GLU A 211 -31.39 -4.34 1.69
N ALA A 212 -30.90 -3.87 2.83
CA ALA A 212 -31.50 -4.16 4.12
C ALA A 212 -32.79 -3.35 4.31
N ASP A 213 -33.78 -3.97 4.95
CA ASP A 213 -35.07 -3.32 5.24
C ASP A 213 -34.95 -2.12 6.18
N TYR A 214 -33.88 -2.07 6.97
CA TYR A 214 -33.56 -0.98 7.88
C TYR A 214 -32.08 -0.61 7.74
N SER A 215 -31.78 0.67 7.61
CA SER A 215 -30.41 1.21 7.69
C SER A 215 -30.46 2.62 8.27
N ARG A 216 -29.78 2.84 9.41
CA ARG A 216 -29.62 4.18 10.00
C ARG A 216 -28.21 4.41 10.50
N MET A 217 -27.71 5.61 10.27
CA MET A 217 -26.40 6.07 10.73
C MET A 217 -26.59 7.11 11.84
N PRO A 218 -25.96 6.95 13.02
CA PRO A 218 -26.13 7.90 14.13
C PRO A 218 -25.77 9.34 13.77
N GLN A 219 -24.76 9.55 12.91
CA GLN A 219 -24.35 10.88 12.42
C GLN A 219 -25.51 11.66 11.78
N ALA A 220 -26.48 10.98 11.16
CA ALA A 220 -27.65 11.64 10.57
C ALA A 220 -28.61 12.23 11.62
N GLN A 221 -28.59 11.71 12.85
CA GLN A 221 -29.42 12.15 13.96
C GLN A 221 -28.66 13.06 14.94
N PHE A 222 -27.40 12.75 15.22
CA PHE A 222 -26.60 13.42 16.24
C PHE A 222 -25.54 14.38 15.69
N GLY A 223 -25.38 14.45 14.37
CA GLY A 223 -24.36 15.29 13.73
C GLY A 223 -22.99 14.63 13.67
N SER A 224 -22.02 15.36 13.11
CA SER A 224 -20.63 14.90 13.02
C SER A 224 -19.89 15.23 14.31
N LEU A 225 -19.01 14.33 14.74
CA LEU A 225 -18.10 14.61 15.84
C LEU A 225 -17.14 15.74 15.43
N SER A 226 -16.84 16.63 16.36
CA SER A 226 -15.92 17.76 16.14
C SER A 226 -15.00 17.94 17.33
N TRP A 227 -13.75 18.31 17.07
CA TRP A 227 -12.76 18.56 18.10
C TRP A 227 -12.77 20.02 18.56
N HIS A 228 -12.78 20.22 19.87
CA HIS A 228 -12.67 21.52 20.52
C HIS A 228 -11.23 22.04 20.45
N ILE A 229 -11.03 23.23 19.88
CA ILE A 229 -9.69 23.84 19.77
C ILE A 229 -9.50 24.82 20.93
N PRO A 230 -8.37 24.74 21.67
CA PRO A 230 -8.02 25.74 22.68
C PRO A 230 -7.94 27.17 22.12
N GLU A 231 -8.38 28.18 22.89
CA GLU A 231 -8.48 29.58 22.44
C GLU A 231 -7.12 30.24 22.12
N ASP A 232 -6.03 29.93 22.84
CA ASP A 232 -4.69 30.50 22.59
C ASP A 232 -3.70 29.48 22.02
N THR A 233 -3.57 29.46 20.69
CA THR A 233 -2.56 28.65 19.98
C THR A 233 -1.39 29.48 19.43
N SER A 234 -1.32 30.78 19.74
CA SER A 234 -0.41 31.74 19.10
C SER A 234 1.07 31.34 19.23
N SER A 235 1.50 30.97 20.44
CA SER A 235 2.88 30.55 20.71
C SER A 235 3.28 29.26 19.99
N LEU A 236 2.32 28.36 19.77
CA LEU A 236 2.51 27.11 19.06
C LEU A 236 2.58 27.35 17.55
N GLN A 237 1.73 28.23 17.02
CA GLN A 237 1.81 28.64 15.63
C GLN A 237 3.17 29.27 15.30
N ASP A 238 3.65 30.16 16.18
CA ASP A 238 5.00 30.72 16.09
C ASP A 238 6.09 29.65 16.12
N PHE A 239 6.00 28.68 17.04
CA PHE A 239 6.95 27.57 17.15
C PHE A 239 7.08 26.80 15.83
N TYR A 240 5.96 26.39 15.24
CA TYR A 240 5.98 25.69 13.95
C TYR A 240 6.47 26.60 12.82
N PHE A 241 6.02 27.85 12.74
CA PHE A 241 6.47 28.80 11.73
C PHE A 241 7.99 29.03 11.74
N TYR A 242 8.60 29.12 12.93
CA TYR A 242 10.03 29.39 13.05
C TYR A 242 10.92 28.16 12.89
N PHE A 243 10.47 26.98 13.31
CA PHE A 243 11.33 25.79 13.41
C PHE A 243 10.89 24.61 12.55
N PHE A 244 9.64 24.59 12.08
CA PHE A 244 9.07 23.46 11.36
C PHE A 244 8.48 23.78 9.96
N ASP A 245 8.35 25.05 9.56
CA ASP A 245 8.00 25.41 8.19
C ASP A 245 9.25 25.44 7.27
N GLU A 246 9.51 26.55 6.60
CA GLU A 246 10.53 26.67 5.55
C GLU A 246 11.94 26.96 6.10
N MET A 247 12.93 26.24 5.59
CA MET A 247 14.33 26.34 6.05
C MET A 247 15.24 27.13 5.10
N ILE A 248 14.67 27.73 4.04
CA ILE A 248 15.39 28.12 2.83
C ILE A 248 15.76 29.62 2.78
N ASP A 249 15.30 30.40 3.75
CA ASP A 249 15.63 31.82 3.93
C ASP A 249 17.15 32.07 4.10
N PRO A 250 17.75 33.08 3.43
CA PRO A 250 19.16 33.48 3.60
C PRO A 250 19.61 33.65 5.05
N GLY A 251 18.72 34.10 5.95
CA GLY A 251 19.00 34.23 7.39
C GLY A 251 19.09 32.90 8.14
N ARG A 252 18.61 31.80 7.55
CA ARG A 252 18.45 30.46 8.16
C ARG A 252 19.54 29.46 7.77
N ARG A 253 20.68 29.89 7.21
CA ARG A 253 21.78 29.00 6.81
C ARG A 253 22.19 27.99 7.90
N ASN A 254 22.31 28.46 9.14
CA ASN A 254 22.67 27.63 10.30
C ASN A 254 21.62 26.54 10.57
N MET A 255 20.34 26.85 10.40
CA MET A 255 19.25 25.88 10.52
C MET A 255 19.28 24.88 9.36
N LEU A 256 19.48 25.33 8.12
CA LEU A 256 19.62 24.41 6.98
C LEU A 256 20.77 23.43 7.19
N GLU A 257 21.95 23.89 7.61
CA GLU A 257 23.11 23.03 7.84
C GLU A 257 22.88 21.99 8.96
N LYS A 258 22.19 22.37 10.04
CA LYS A 258 21.97 21.49 11.19
C LYS A 258 20.73 20.60 11.10
N CYS A 259 19.71 21.03 10.36
CA CYS A 259 18.43 20.33 10.25
C CYS A 259 18.28 19.54 8.95
N PHE A 260 19.17 19.70 7.96
CA PHE A 260 19.15 18.89 6.74
C PHE A 260 19.33 17.40 7.06
N VAL A 261 18.47 16.55 6.52
CA VAL A 261 18.51 15.10 6.70
C VAL A 261 19.04 14.48 5.42
N SER A 262 20.11 13.69 5.56
CA SER A 262 20.90 13.14 4.46
C SER A 262 20.56 11.68 4.12
N SER A 263 19.87 10.97 5.01
CA SER A 263 19.51 9.56 4.84
C SER A 263 18.01 9.38 4.57
N SER A 264 17.69 8.42 3.72
CA SER A 264 16.34 7.88 3.51
C SER A 264 16.16 6.51 4.18
N ASP A 265 17.14 6.05 4.95
CA ASP A 265 17.12 4.71 5.56
C ASP A 265 16.01 4.58 6.60
N LEU A 266 15.39 3.40 6.67
CA LEU A 266 14.24 3.09 7.53
C LEU A 266 14.55 1.92 8.48
N ASP A 267 15.80 1.82 8.95
CA ASP A 267 16.31 0.69 9.74
C ASP A 267 15.57 0.48 11.08
N HIS A 268 14.82 1.49 11.53
CA HIS A 268 14.00 1.43 12.75
C HIS A 268 12.64 0.74 12.55
N TYR A 269 12.19 0.54 11.30
CA TYR A 269 10.98 -0.24 10.99
C TYR A 269 11.32 -1.66 10.55
N GLN A 270 10.36 -2.57 10.70
CA GLN A 270 10.50 -3.98 10.31
C GLN A 270 9.29 -4.41 9.46
N GLY A 271 9.44 -5.54 8.75
CA GLY A 271 8.35 -6.21 8.04
C GLY A 271 7.74 -5.40 6.88
N GLU A 272 6.42 -5.54 6.70
CA GLU A 272 5.65 -4.90 5.63
C GLU A 272 5.65 -3.37 5.71
N LEU A 273 5.66 -2.81 6.92
CA LEU A 273 5.67 -1.36 7.11
C LEU A 273 6.96 -0.73 6.57
N GLN A 274 8.13 -1.32 6.87
CA GLN A 274 9.41 -0.86 6.34
C GLN A 274 9.44 -0.91 4.82
N ARG A 275 8.89 -1.98 4.23
CA ARG A 275 8.84 -2.19 2.78
C ARG A 275 7.97 -1.14 2.10
N THR A 276 6.80 -0.84 2.66
CA THR A 276 5.81 0.07 2.06
C THR A 276 6.17 1.54 2.26
N LEU A 277 6.87 1.87 3.36
CA LEU A 277 7.43 3.21 3.57
C LEU A 277 8.67 3.49 2.71
N ARG A 278 9.27 2.48 2.07
CA ARG A 278 10.46 2.67 1.24
C ARG A 278 10.11 3.41 -0.05
N ASP A 279 10.54 4.66 -0.12
CA ASP A 279 10.41 5.48 -1.33
C ASP A 279 11.37 4.95 -2.42
N SER A 280 10.80 4.48 -3.52
CA SER A 280 11.53 3.90 -4.65
C SER A 280 10.93 4.46 -5.94
N ALA A 281 11.76 4.62 -6.99
CA ALA A 281 11.27 5.10 -8.28
C ALA A 281 10.02 4.31 -8.77
N PRO A 282 8.94 5.00 -9.15
CA PRO A 282 7.77 4.36 -9.73
C PRO A 282 8.08 3.66 -11.05
N HIS A 283 7.36 2.56 -11.34
CA HIS A 283 7.59 1.74 -12.55
C HIS A 283 7.43 2.52 -13.87
N PHE A 284 6.66 3.60 -13.89
CA PHE A 284 6.47 4.45 -15.07
C PHE A 284 7.65 5.39 -15.35
N ILE A 285 8.64 5.48 -14.46
CA ILE A 285 9.87 6.25 -14.67
C ILE A 285 10.99 5.29 -15.11
N GLU A 286 11.04 5.01 -16.41
CA GLU A 286 12.05 4.12 -17.00
C GLU A 286 13.48 4.62 -16.73
N ASN A 287 14.37 3.69 -16.32
CA ASN A 287 15.79 3.95 -16.07
C ASN A 287 16.11 5.05 -15.04
N ALA A 288 15.18 5.36 -14.12
CA ALA A 288 15.45 6.27 -13.03
C ALA A 288 16.55 5.74 -12.10
N ILE A 289 17.46 6.62 -11.71
CA ILE A 289 18.44 6.34 -10.67
C ILE A 289 17.89 6.91 -9.36
N ASP A 290 17.60 6.04 -8.40
CA ASP A 290 17.21 6.47 -7.05
C ASP A 290 18.37 7.25 -6.41
N LEU A 291 18.09 8.48 -5.98
CA LEU A 291 19.04 9.38 -5.36
C LEU A 291 18.64 9.67 -3.92
N SER A 292 19.55 9.40 -3.00
CA SER A 292 19.44 9.81 -1.61
C SER A 292 19.84 11.29 -1.45
N PRO A 293 19.30 12.04 -0.48
CA PRO A 293 19.60 13.47 -0.32
C PRO A 293 21.09 13.84 -0.13
N ASN A 294 21.99 12.88 0.08
CA ASN A 294 23.44 13.08 0.27
C ASN A 294 24.30 12.85 -0.99
N GLU A 295 23.74 12.32 -2.09
CA GLU A 295 24.52 11.89 -3.26
C GLU A 295 24.84 13.06 -4.22
N ARG A 296 25.44 14.13 -3.67
CA ARG A 296 25.93 15.30 -4.44
C ARG A 296 26.81 14.88 -5.62
N GLY A 297 27.65 13.87 -5.43
CA GLY A 297 28.58 13.37 -6.44
C GLY A 297 27.91 12.72 -7.64
N GLU A 298 26.65 12.30 -7.52
CA GLU A 298 25.88 11.76 -8.65
C GLU A 298 25.10 12.85 -9.37
N LEU A 299 24.54 13.81 -8.63
CA LEU A 299 23.74 14.92 -9.13
C LEU A 299 24.59 15.98 -9.87
N LEU A 300 25.75 16.30 -9.31
CA LEU A 300 26.82 17.10 -9.92
C LEU A 300 28.01 16.16 -10.16
N ALA A 301 27.87 15.26 -11.14
CA ALA A 301 28.93 14.32 -11.52
C ALA A 301 30.29 15.02 -11.69
N LYS A 302 31.41 14.27 -11.62
CA LYS A 302 32.77 14.76 -11.99
C LYS A 302 32.82 15.43 -13.37
N GLU A 303 31.87 15.08 -14.24
CA GLU A 303 31.71 15.60 -15.59
C GLU A 303 31.05 16.99 -15.63
N THR A 304 30.48 17.48 -14.52
CA THR A 304 29.91 18.83 -14.43
C THR A 304 31.01 19.86 -14.68
N GLY A 305 30.87 20.65 -15.75
CA GLY A 305 31.91 21.58 -16.20
C GLY A 305 32.81 21.06 -17.33
N ASP A 306 32.55 19.86 -17.87
CA ASP A 306 33.22 19.34 -19.09
C ASP A 306 32.76 20.00 -20.40
N GLN A 307 31.86 20.98 -20.30
CA GLN A 307 31.38 21.84 -21.39
C GLN A 307 30.57 21.12 -22.47
N LYS A 308 30.12 19.88 -22.23
CA LYS A 308 29.33 19.13 -23.23
C LYS A 308 27.85 19.51 -23.28
N GLY A 309 27.35 20.19 -22.26
CA GLY A 309 25.91 20.49 -22.13
C GLY A 309 25.11 19.25 -21.77
N ARG A 310 24.28 19.32 -20.72
CA ARG A 310 23.41 18.21 -20.34
C ARG A 310 22.17 18.68 -19.62
N VAL A 311 21.08 17.95 -19.78
CA VAL A 311 19.84 18.13 -19.01
C VAL A 311 19.70 16.97 -18.03
N VAL A 312 19.44 17.30 -16.76
CA VAL A 312 19.20 16.34 -15.68
C VAL A 312 17.83 16.61 -15.10
N LEU A 313 16.99 15.58 -15.06
CA LEU A 313 15.66 15.66 -14.45
C LEU A 313 15.73 15.10 -13.04
N ILE A 314 15.25 15.86 -12.06
CA ILE A 314 15.08 15.42 -10.67
C ILE A 314 13.58 15.28 -10.43
N THR A 315 13.11 14.04 -10.42
CA THR A 315 11.73 13.68 -10.08
C THR A 315 11.63 13.31 -8.61
N GLY A 316 10.42 13.28 -8.07
CA GLY A 316 10.14 12.78 -6.73
C GLY A 316 8.78 13.26 -6.27
N SER A 317 8.25 12.62 -5.24
CA SER A 317 6.94 12.95 -4.66
C SER A 317 6.84 14.41 -4.16
N VAL A 318 5.61 14.93 -4.03
CA VAL A 318 5.40 16.24 -3.38
C VAL A 318 5.95 16.22 -1.96
N GLY A 319 6.81 17.20 -1.68
CA GLY A 319 7.42 17.33 -0.35
C GLY A 319 8.64 16.44 -0.12
N SER A 320 9.17 15.75 -1.13
CA SER A 320 10.41 14.94 -1.02
C SER A 320 11.69 15.74 -0.74
N GLY A 321 11.62 17.08 -0.79
CA GLY A 321 12.75 17.95 -0.44
C GLY A 321 13.57 18.46 -1.63
N LYS A 322 13.07 18.38 -2.87
CA LYS A 322 13.74 18.87 -4.10
C LYS A 322 14.32 20.28 -3.95
N THR A 323 13.51 21.30 -3.64
CA THR A 323 13.99 22.68 -3.41
C THR A 323 15.01 22.77 -2.26
N THR A 324 14.82 21.99 -1.18
CA THR A 324 15.76 21.97 -0.05
C THR A 324 17.11 21.39 -0.46
N LEU A 325 17.13 20.35 -1.30
CA LEU A 325 18.34 19.78 -1.89
C LEU A 325 19.07 20.81 -2.77
N VAL A 326 18.34 21.51 -3.65
CA VAL A 326 18.92 22.55 -4.53
C VAL A 326 19.60 23.65 -3.70
N HIS A 327 18.94 24.15 -2.65
CA HIS A 327 19.53 25.16 -1.79
C HIS A 327 20.69 24.64 -0.94
N LYS A 328 20.66 23.38 -0.51
CA LYS A 328 21.78 22.73 0.17
C LYS A 328 23.01 22.66 -0.74
N VAL A 329 22.82 22.23 -1.99
CA VAL A 329 23.87 22.20 -3.02
C VAL A 329 24.43 23.59 -3.26
N LEU A 330 23.58 24.63 -3.36
CA LEU A 330 24.04 26.03 -3.52
C LEU A 330 24.95 26.47 -2.36
N VAL A 331 24.53 26.21 -1.12
CA VAL A 331 25.25 26.62 0.10
C VAL A 331 26.63 25.97 0.19
N GLU A 332 26.73 24.69 -0.15
CA GLU A 332 27.98 23.93 -0.15
C GLU A 332 28.88 24.30 -1.34
N THR A 333 28.30 24.50 -2.52
CA THR A 333 29.07 24.80 -3.73
C THR A 333 29.72 26.18 -3.69
N ARG A 334 29.04 27.16 -3.05
CA ARG A 334 29.62 28.47 -2.74
C ARG A 334 30.86 28.39 -1.84
N GLN A 335 30.99 27.34 -1.02
CA GLN A 335 32.19 27.12 -0.20
C GLN A 335 33.36 26.56 -1.02
N SER A 336 33.10 25.68 -2.01
CA SER A 336 34.14 25.09 -2.86
C SER A 336 34.71 26.03 -3.93
N LYS A 337 34.00 27.08 -4.35
CA LYS A 337 34.40 28.04 -5.42
C LYS A 337 34.65 27.45 -6.83
N GLU A 338 34.40 26.16 -7.03
CA GLU A 338 34.62 25.43 -8.29
C GLU A 338 33.50 25.62 -9.32
N LEU A 339 32.27 25.87 -8.87
CA LEU A 339 31.10 25.99 -9.74
C LEU A 339 30.29 27.24 -9.41
N ASP A 340 29.72 27.85 -10.45
CA ASP A 340 28.72 28.91 -10.33
C ASP A 340 27.33 28.30 -10.49
N VAL A 341 26.45 28.52 -9.51
CA VAL A 341 25.11 27.90 -9.48
C VAL A 341 24.04 28.98 -9.53
N LEU A 342 23.16 28.86 -10.52
CA LEU A 342 21.99 29.72 -10.73
C LEU A 342 20.74 28.94 -10.35
N ILE A 343 19.84 29.56 -9.59
CA ILE A 343 18.52 29.01 -9.28
C ILE A 343 17.49 29.93 -9.93
N ILE A 344 16.74 29.37 -10.87
CA ILE A 344 15.59 30.00 -11.51
C ILE A 344 14.34 29.37 -10.92
N ASP A 345 13.76 30.05 -9.93
CA ASP A 345 12.51 29.63 -9.30
C ASP A 345 11.31 30.09 -10.14
N LEU A 346 10.59 29.12 -10.72
CA LEU A 346 9.45 29.37 -11.60
C LEU A 346 8.10 29.38 -10.86
N ILE A 347 8.10 29.35 -9.52
CA ILE A 347 6.88 29.23 -8.70
C ILE A 347 5.80 30.28 -8.98
N ASN A 348 6.20 31.51 -9.32
CA ASN A 348 5.30 32.64 -9.58
C ASN A 348 5.28 33.05 -11.07
N GLU A 349 6.03 32.36 -11.93
CA GLU A 349 6.30 32.77 -13.31
C GLU A 349 5.30 32.15 -14.30
N VAL A 350 4.02 32.06 -13.89
CA VAL A 350 2.93 31.46 -14.69
C VAL A 350 2.27 32.56 -15.54
N GLY A 351 2.99 33.01 -16.58
CA GLY A 351 2.52 33.99 -17.56
C GLY A 351 1.84 33.39 -18.79
N THR A 352 1.44 34.24 -19.73
CA THR A 352 0.97 33.85 -21.07
C THR A 352 2.02 33.01 -21.80
N VAL A 353 1.58 31.94 -22.47
CA VAL A 353 2.43 30.97 -23.20
C VAL A 353 3.27 31.61 -24.32
N THR A 354 2.95 32.82 -24.76
CA THR A 354 3.71 33.55 -25.77
C THR A 354 4.99 34.16 -25.18
N GLY A 355 6.16 33.75 -25.69
CA GLY A 355 7.44 34.37 -25.33
C GLY A 355 8.13 33.77 -24.10
N VAL A 356 7.86 32.50 -23.76
CA VAL A 356 8.47 31.80 -22.61
C VAL A 356 10.00 31.83 -22.67
N SER A 357 10.61 31.50 -23.81
CA SER A 357 12.08 31.54 -23.99
C SER A 357 12.67 32.92 -23.64
N SER A 358 12.08 34.00 -24.19
CA SER A 358 12.50 35.38 -23.88
C SER A 358 12.30 35.77 -22.40
N GLN A 359 11.28 35.24 -21.74
CA GLN A 359 11.10 35.43 -20.29
C GLN A 359 12.19 34.69 -19.50
N LEU A 360 12.48 33.42 -19.85
CA LEU A 360 13.49 32.60 -19.18
C LEU A 360 14.89 33.21 -19.31
N TRP A 361 15.25 33.73 -20.48
CA TRP A 361 16.50 34.46 -20.68
C TRP A 361 16.64 35.68 -19.76
N ARG A 362 15.57 36.49 -19.61
CA ARG A 362 15.56 37.63 -18.68
C ARG A 362 15.71 37.19 -17.21
N LEU A 363 15.10 36.06 -16.83
CA LEU A 363 15.25 35.50 -15.49
C LEU A 363 16.71 35.07 -15.24
N ILE A 364 17.32 34.38 -16.21
CA ILE A 364 18.73 33.97 -16.15
C ILE A 364 19.64 35.18 -16.03
N GLU A 365 19.46 36.20 -16.88
CA GLU A 365 20.23 37.44 -16.82
C GLU A 365 20.11 38.11 -15.44
N ARG A 366 18.88 38.22 -14.91
CA ARG A 366 18.63 38.80 -13.59
C ARG A 366 19.38 38.08 -12.48
N GLU A 367 19.31 36.75 -12.45
CA GLU A 367 20.02 35.96 -11.42
C GLU A 367 21.53 35.95 -11.64
N TRP A 368 22.00 35.99 -12.89
CA TRP A 368 23.42 36.13 -13.22
C TRP A 368 24.01 37.45 -12.72
N ARG A 369 23.32 38.57 -12.95
CA ARG A 369 23.75 39.90 -12.48
C ARG A 369 23.86 39.97 -10.96
N LYS A 370 23.00 39.26 -10.23
CA LYS A 370 23.11 39.13 -8.76
C LYS A 370 24.31 38.28 -8.33
N LEU A 371 24.59 37.19 -9.06
CA LEU A 371 25.69 36.29 -8.75
C LEU A 371 27.06 36.91 -9.09
N ARG A 372 27.12 37.65 -10.20
CA ARG A 372 28.32 38.24 -10.79
C ARG A 372 28.11 39.74 -11.08
N PRO A 373 27.94 40.61 -10.06
CA PRO A 373 27.78 42.04 -10.29
C PRO A 373 28.99 42.66 -11.02
N GLU A 374 30.18 42.06 -10.89
CA GLU A 374 31.38 42.46 -11.63
C GLU A 374 31.24 42.33 -13.16
N SER A 375 30.31 41.51 -13.65
CA SER A 375 30.06 41.33 -15.09
C SER A 375 29.43 42.55 -15.77
N LEU A 376 29.02 43.57 -15.00
CA LEU A 376 28.53 44.86 -15.50
C LEU A 376 29.57 45.98 -15.43
N GLN A 377 30.76 45.72 -14.86
CA GLN A 377 31.82 46.72 -14.82
C GLN A 377 32.40 46.92 -16.22
N TYR A 378 32.61 48.18 -16.62
CA TYR A 378 33.10 48.55 -17.95
C TYR A 378 34.32 47.72 -18.39
N ASP A 379 35.36 47.65 -17.54
CA ASP A 379 36.58 46.91 -17.84
C ASP A 379 36.37 45.40 -18.04
N ILE A 380 35.35 44.83 -17.39
CA ILE A 380 34.99 43.42 -17.51
C ILE A 380 34.12 43.21 -18.76
N LEU A 381 33.18 44.12 -19.04
CA LEU A 381 32.38 44.12 -20.27
C LEU A 381 33.26 44.19 -21.51
N CYS A 382 34.30 45.04 -21.51
CA CYS A 382 35.25 45.10 -22.61
C CYS A 382 36.00 43.77 -22.83
N LYS A 383 36.20 42.97 -21.77
CA LYS A 383 36.80 41.64 -21.87
C LYS A 383 35.79 40.59 -22.35
N ILE A 384 34.57 40.60 -21.81
CA ILE A 384 33.47 39.72 -22.20
C ILE A 384 33.18 39.85 -23.70
N PHE A 385 33.08 41.09 -24.19
CA PHE A 385 32.76 41.41 -25.58
C PHE A 385 33.99 41.73 -26.42
N GLY A 386 35.18 41.26 -26.01
CA GLY A 386 36.44 41.62 -26.67
C GLY A 386 36.45 41.31 -28.17
N ARG A 387 35.77 40.24 -28.62
CA ARG A 387 35.64 39.89 -30.04
C ARG A 387 34.78 40.91 -30.80
N GLN A 388 33.64 41.29 -30.24
CA GLN A 388 32.71 42.26 -30.79
C GLN A 388 33.35 43.65 -30.84
N LEU A 389 34.04 44.06 -29.77
CA LEU A 389 34.78 45.31 -29.72
C LEU A 389 35.96 45.33 -30.70
N SER A 390 36.66 44.21 -30.90
CA SER A 390 37.71 44.11 -31.93
C SER A 390 37.13 44.33 -33.34
N SER A 391 35.93 43.81 -33.60
CA SER A 391 35.20 44.06 -34.85
C SER A 391 34.79 45.52 -35.00
N LEU A 392 34.32 46.17 -33.92
CA LEU A 392 34.00 47.61 -33.92
C LEU A 392 35.24 48.45 -34.27
N ARG A 393 36.37 48.14 -33.65
CA ARG A 393 37.66 48.85 -33.81
C ARG A 393 38.31 48.65 -35.18
N LYS A 394 38.00 47.56 -35.89
CA LYS A 394 38.51 47.26 -37.24
C LYS A 394 37.50 47.54 -38.34
N GLY A 395 36.24 47.80 -37.97
CA GLY A 395 35.12 47.95 -38.88
C GLY A 395 34.94 49.40 -39.36
N PRO A 396 33.70 49.81 -39.71
CA PRO A 396 33.39 51.14 -40.25
C PRO A 396 33.85 52.32 -39.34
N PHE A 397 34.05 52.06 -38.05
CA PHE A 397 34.46 53.05 -37.06
C PHE A 397 35.96 53.06 -36.77
N ALA A 398 36.79 52.31 -37.52
CA ALA A 398 38.22 52.15 -37.24
C ALA A 398 38.97 53.47 -37.04
N LYS A 399 38.66 54.49 -37.84
CA LYS A 399 39.25 55.84 -37.74
C LYS A 399 39.06 56.51 -36.38
N LEU A 400 38.01 56.17 -35.62
CA LEU A 400 37.81 56.69 -34.26
C LEU A 400 38.84 56.14 -33.28
N PHE A 401 39.46 55.00 -33.58
CA PHE A 401 40.37 54.25 -32.70
C PHE A 401 41.84 54.29 -33.17
N GLU A 402 42.19 55.10 -34.18
CA GLU A 402 43.54 55.21 -34.76
C GLU A 402 44.49 56.14 -33.98
N THR A 403 43.98 57.04 -33.13
CA THR A 403 44.81 57.98 -32.34
C THR A 403 45.45 57.33 -31.12
N ASP A 404 46.66 57.77 -30.75
CA ASP A 404 47.32 57.41 -29.49
C ASP A 404 46.46 57.85 -28.29
N GLY A 405 45.73 56.90 -27.71
CA GLY A 405 44.74 57.12 -26.66
C GLY A 405 43.30 57.13 -27.18
N LEU A 406 42.38 56.53 -26.40
CA LEU A 406 40.95 56.53 -26.71
C LEU A 406 40.41 57.97 -26.69
N SER A 407 40.05 58.50 -27.85
CA SER A 407 39.34 59.77 -27.96
C SER A 407 37.97 59.69 -27.25
N ALA A 408 37.43 60.82 -26.79
CA ALA A 408 36.10 60.85 -26.15
C ALA A 408 35.00 60.27 -27.06
N ALA A 409 35.11 60.48 -28.38
CA ALA A 409 34.20 59.90 -29.37
C ALA A 409 34.33 58.37 -29.47
N ALA A 410 35.54 57.83 -29.36
CA ALA A 410 35.77 56.38 -29.33
C ALA A 410 35.22 55.73 -28.06
N ILE A 411 35.40 56.38 -26.90
CA ILE A 411 34.86 55.91 -25.61
C ILE A 411 33.34 55.88 -25.65
N ASN A 412 32.70 56.95 -26.13
CA ASN A 412 31.24 57.01 -26.24
C ASN A 412 30.72 55.93 -27.19
N LYS A 413 31.37 55.72 -28.34
CA LYS A 413 30.95 54.69 -29.30
C LYS A 413 31.12 53.27 -28.75
N GLU A 414 32.19 53.02 -28.01
CA GLU A 414 32.40 51.75 -27.32
C GLU A 414 31.34 51.53 -26.24
N ALA A 415 31.03 52.55 -25.42
CA ALA A 415 30.01 52.47 -24.39
C ALA A 415 28.61 52.24 -24.95
N GLU A 416 28.20 52.96 -26.01
CA GLU A 416 26.93 52.74 -26.72
C GLU A 416 26.80 51.31 -27.24
N TYR A 417 27.88 50.78 -27.82
CA TYR A 417 27.85 49.42 -28.37
C TYR A 417 27.83 48.35 -27.27
N LEU A 418 28.52 48.59 -26.15
CA LEU A 418 28.40 47.75 -24.96
C LEU A 418 26.99 47.79 -24.38
N GLU A 419 26.34 48.96 -24.32
CA GLU A 419 24.95 49.09 -23.89
C GLU A 419 24.02 48.25 -24.78
N GLU A 420 24.15 48.35 -26.11
CA GLU A 420 23.42 47.52 -27.07
C GLU A 420 23.63 46.03 -26.83
N LEU A 421 24.88 45.58 -26.70
CA LEU A 421 25.22 44.16 -26.47
C LEU A 421 24.73 43.64 -25.11
N THR A 422 24.63 44.51 -24.10
CA THR A 422 24.10 44.15 -22.77
C THR A 422 22.57 44.21 -22.69
N SER A 423 21.90 44.81 -23.68
CA SER A 423 20.44 44.96 -23.70
C SER A 423 19.71 43.69 -24.13
N ASP A 424 20.37 42.81 -24.88
CA ASP A 424 19.86 41.50 -25.25
C ASP A 424 20.28 40.43 -24.20
N PRO A 425 19.34 39.87 -23.43
CA PRO A 425 19.66 38.95 -22.33
C PRO A 425 20.40 37.69 -22.78
N GLU A 426 20.04 37.18 -23.96
CA GLU A 426 20.61 35.99 -24.56
C GLU A 426 22.08 36.24 -24.96
N THR A 427 22.33 37.25 -25.79
CA THR A 427 23.68 37.67 -26.19
C THR A 427 24.54 37.98 -24.97
N TYR A 428 23.99 38.69 -23.99
CA TYR A 428 24.72 39.05 -22.78
C TYR A 428 25.13 37.83 -21.96
N PHE A 429 24.20 36.93 -21.66
CA PHE A 429 24.49 35.76 -20.84
C PHE A 429 25.45 34.79 -21.53
N GLU A 430 25.30 34.55 -22.83
CA GLU A 430 26.19 33.65 -23.57
C GLU A 430 27.66 34.13 -23.61
N ASN A 431 27.87 35.44 -23.80
CA ASN A 431 29.23 35.98 -23.80
C ASN A 431 29.80 36.04 -22.37
N CYS A 432 28.97 36.40 -21.38
CA CYS A 432 29.33 36.26 -19.97
C CYS A 432 29.79 34.83 -19.66
N TRP A 433 28.99 33.84 -20.06
CA TRP A 433 29.28 32.43 -19.86
C TRP A 433 30.68 32.07 -20.38
N ARG A 434 30.95 32.34 -21.67
CA ARG A 434 32.24 32.00 -22.30
C ARG A 434 33.41 32.64 -21.57
N TYR A 435 33.28 33.91 -21.16
CA TYR A 435 34.35 34.61 -20.45
C TYR A 435 34.63 34.04 -19.05
N PHE A 436 33.60 33.63 -18.31
CA PHE A 436 33.77 33.06 -16.96
C PHE A 436 34.12 31.56 -16.99
N GLN A 437 33.76 30.85 -18.06
CA GLN A 437 34.08 29.44 -18.30
C GLN A 437 35.61 29.21 -18.42
N ASP A 438 36.33 30.08 -19.14
CA ASP A 438 37.78 29.98 -19.35
C ASP A 438 38.62 30.12 -18.06
N LYS A 439 38.01 30.55 -16.95
CA LYS A 439 38.69 30.77 -15.66
C LYS A 439 38.48 29.61 -14.65
N TYR A 440 38.28 28.39 -15.14
CA TYR A 440 38.12 27.14 -14.37
C TYR A 440 36.78 26.99 -13.63
N ARG A 441 35.66 27.48 -14.17
CA ARG A 441 34.33 27.33 -13.52
C ARG A 441 33.30 26.69 -14.43
N GLY A 442 32.76 25.55 -14.01
CA GLY A 442 31.50 25.03 -14.57
C GLY A 442 30.33 25.83 -14.01
N ILE A 443 29.30 26.06 -14.81
CA ILE A 443 28.06 26.70 -14.33
C ILE A 443 26.92 25.68 -14.40
N VAL A 444 26.07 25.76 -13.39
CA VAL A 444 24.93 24.88 -13.18
C VAL A 444 23.68 25.74 -13.09
N VAL A 445 22.65 25.41 -13.87
CA VAL A 445 21.38 26.13 -13.88
C VAL A 445 20.29 25.21 -13.36
N PHE A 446 19.60 25.61 -12.29
CA PHE A 446 18.45 24.91 -11.75
C PHE A 446 17.16 25.62 -12.18
N PHE A 447 16.26 24.91 -12.84
CA PHE A 447 14.86 25.30 -12.96
C PHE A 447 14.06 24.58 -11.88
N ASP A 448 13.64 25.32 -10.85
CA ASP A 448 12.83 24.79 -9.77
C ASP A 448 11.34 25.08 -9.99
N ASN A 449 10.46 24.21 -9.47
CA ASN A 449 9.00 24.34 -9.52
C ASN A 449 8.39 24.39 -10.94
N VAL A 450 9.02 23.75 -11.93
CA VAL A 450 8.53 23.66 -13.33
C VAL A 450 7.11 23.08 -13.38
N ASP A 451 6.79 22.18 -12.44
CA ASP A 451 5.54 21.43 -12.33
C ASP A 451 4.28 22.26 -12.08
N ARG A 452 4.41 23.51 -11.63
CA ARG A 452 3.24 24.34 -11.26
C ARG A 452 2.62 25.12 -12.43
N ALA A 453 3.28 25.11 -13.59
CA ALA A 453 2.83 25.81 -14.79
C ALA A 453 1.94 24.92 -15.68
N SER A 454 1.34 25.50 -16.73
CA SER A 454 0.59 24.74 -17.72
C SER A 454 1.48 23.73 -18.45
N GLN A 455 0.88 22.66 -18.96
CA GLN A 455 1.60 21.64 -19.72
C GLN A 455 2.40 22.22 -20.90
N THR A 456 1.83 23.19 -21.60
CA THR A 456 2.51 23.89 -22.70
C THR A 456 3.72 24.68 -22.20
N TYR A 457 3.61 25.34 -21.06
CA TYR A 457 4.75 26.04 -20.45
C TYR A 457 5.85 25.06 -20.02
N GLN A 458 5.49 23.91 -19.44
CA GLN A 458 6.44 22.86 -19.06
C GLN A 458 7.22 22.34 -20.26
N GLN A 459 6.55 22.15 -21.40
CA GLN A 459 7.18 21.75 -22.66
C GLN A 459 8.17 22.80 -23.17
N GLU A 460 7.79 24.08 -23.16
CA GLU A 460 8.66 25.19 -23.56
C GLU A 460 9.90 25.32 -22.64
N VAL A 461 9.72 25.17 -21.32
CA VAL A 461 10.85 25.18 -20.36
C VAL A 461 11.79 24.00 -20.61
N TYR A 462 11.26 22.81 -20.91
CA TYR A 462 12.09 21.64 -21.22
C TYR A 462 12.88 21.84 -22.53
N ALA A 463 12.24 22.37 -23.57
CA ALA A 463 12.92 22.72 -24.83
C ALA A 463 14.01 23.78 -24.61
N PHE A 464 13.70 24.81 -23.83
CA PHE A 464 14.64 25.87 -23.46
C PHE A 464 15.84 25.33 -22.66
N ALA A 465 15.62 24.40 -21.73
CA ALA A 465 16.69 23.78 -20.96
C ALA A 465 17.71 23.06 -21.86
N HIS A 466 17.22 22.37 -22.89
CA HIS A 466 18.06 21.73 -23.91
C HIS A 466 18.80 22.76 -24.78
N GLU A 467 18.11 23.83 -25.20
CA GLU A 467 18.72 24.91 -25.96
C GLU A 467 19.87 25.56 -25.15
N LEU A 468 19.60 25.92 -23.90
CA LEU A 468 20.57 26.52 -22.98
C LEU A 468 21.78 25.60 -22.79
N ALA A 469 21.54 24.33 -22.50
CA ALA A 469 22.59 23.32 -22.32
C ALA A 469 23.46 23.19 -23.58
N HIS A 470 22.85 23.12 -24.77
CA HIS A 470 23.58 23.00 -26.04
C HIS A 470 24.41 24.24 -26.36
N ARG A 471 23.84 25.44 -26.16
CA ARG A 471 24.49 26.71 -26.56
C ARG A 471 25.62 27.12 -25.62
N THR A 472 25.49 26.80 -24.33
CA THR A 472 26.45 27.21 -23.30
C THR A 472 27.35 26.06 -22.83
N GLY A 473 26.94 24.81 -23.00
CA GLY A 473 27.62 23.67 -22.39
C GLY A 473 27.28 23.49 -20.91
N ALA A 474 26.21 24.15 -20.42
CA ALA A 474 25.76 24.08 -19.03
C ALA A 474 25.22 22.71 -18.64
N THR A 475 25.37 22.39 -17.35
CA THR A 475 24.52 21.39 -16.71
C THR A 475 23.24 22.07 -16.25
N VAL A 476 22.12 21.71 -16.89
CA VAL A 476 20.79 22.23 -16.56
C VAL A 476 20.03 21.17 -15.79
N LEU A 477 19.64 21.47 -14.56
CA LEU A 477 18.84 20.59 -13.72
C LEU A 477 17.41 21.12 -13.66
N MET A 478 16.44 20.25 -13.87
CA MET A 478 15.03 20.57 -13.76
C MET A 478 14.41 19.75 -12.66
N THR A 479 13.74 20.39 -11.71
CA THR A 479 12.96 19.68 -10.71
C THR A 479 11.51 19.61 -11.17
N MET A 480 10.89 18.43 -11.01
CA MET A 480 9.47 18.23 -11.27
C MET A 480 8.89 17.16 -10.35
N ARG A 481 7.56 17.16 -10.21
CA ARG A 481 6.86 16.06 -9.51
C ARG A 481 6.85 14.81 -10.38
N GLU A 482 6.78 13.64 -9.75
CA GLU A 482 6.56 12.36 -10.44
C GLU A 482 5.34 12.43 -11.38
N PHE A 483 4.26 13.07 -10.92
CA PHE A 483 3.05 13.27 -11.71
C PHE A 483 3.27 14.13 -12.96
N THR A 484 4.01 15.23 -12.84
CA THR A 484 4.33 16.12 -13.96
C THR A 484 5.15 15.38 -15.01
N TYR A 485 6.11 14.59 -14.53
CA TYR A 485 6.91 13.74 -15.37
C TYR A 485 6.07 12.70 -16.10
N PHE A 486 5.16 12.00 -15.39
CA PHE A 486 4.24 11.02 -15.96
C PHE A 486 3.38 11.63 -17.09
N ARG A 487 2.76 12.79 -16.83
CA ARG A 487 1.96 13.48 -17.84
C ARG A 487 2.78 13.95 -19.04
N GLY A 488 4.01 14.40 -18.81
CA GLY A 488 4.87 14.84 -19.91
C GLY A 488 5.36 13.70 -20.79
N ARG A 489 5.53 12.50 -20.22
CA ARG A 489 5.78 11.24 -20.93
C ARG A 489 4.57 10.84 -21.78
N GLU A 490 3.37 10.80 -21.20
CA GLU A 490 2.13 10.46 -21.95
C GLU A 490 1.87 11.43 -23.10
N ALA A 491 2.15 12.71 -22.88
CA ALA A 491 2.00 13.75 -23.88
C ALA A 491 3.13 13.81 -24.92
N GLY A 492 4.18 13.00 -24.74
CA GLY A 492 5.29 12.86 -25.68
C GLY A 492 6.34 13.98 -25.67
N PHE A 493 6.25 14.98 -24.78
CA PHE A 493 7.28 16.05 -24.72
C PHE A 493 8.44 15.75 -23.78
N LEU A 494 8.26 14.79 -22.87
CA LEU A 494 9.35 14.19 -22.08
C LEU A 494 9.75 12.84 -22.67
N ASP A 495 9.84 12.73 -23.99
CA ASP A 495 10.55 11.60 -24.63
C ASP A 495 12.04 11.77 -24.35
N ILE A 496 12.51 11.09 -23.31
CA ILE A 496 13.83 11.30 -22.73
C ILE A 496 14.89 10.95 -23.76
N ARG A 497 15.69 11.95 -24.14
CA ARG A 497 16.85 11.70 -25.01
C ARG A 497 17.79 10.73 -24.32
N SER A 498 18.44 9.85 -25.07
CA SER A 498 19.41 8.89 -24.50
C SER A 498 20.56 9.55 -23.70
N SER A 499 20.77 10.85 -23.87
CA SER A 499 21.73 11.68 -23.13
C SER A 499 21.24 12.17 -21.76
N ASP A 500 19.93 12.16 -21.53
CA ASP A 500 19.31 12.76 -20.35
C ASP A 500 19.36 11.79 -19.18
N LYS A 501 19.66 12.32 -17.98
CA LYS A 501 19.66 11.53 -16.75
C LYS A 501 18.41 11.88 -15.94
N VAL A 502 17.72 10.85 -15.46
CA VAL A 502 16.56 11.00 -14.57
C VAL A 502 16.91 10.44 -13.20
N PHE A 503 16.88 11.31 -12.20
CA PHE A 503 17.05 10.94 -10.80
C PHE A 503 15.72 11.00 -10.08
N HIS A 504 15.42 9.95 -9.31
CA HIS A 504 14.30 9.94 -8.37
C HIS A 504 14.80 10.33 -6.98
N LEU A 505 14.38 11.49 -6.47
CA LEU A 505 14.75 11.93 -5.13
C LEU A 505 13.83 11.27 -4.10
N ARG A 506 14.43 10.37 -3.30
CA ARG A 506 13.77 9.74 -2.16
C ARG A 506 13.49 10.73 -1.05
N SER A 507 12.34 10.57 -0.41
CA SER A 507 11.97 11.36 0.75
C SER A 507 12.89 11.12 1.94
N PRO A 508 13.25 12.17 2.69
CA PRO A 508 14.13 12.06 3.85
C PRO A 508 13.44 11.33 5.01
N ASN A 509 14.24 10.68 5.86
CA ASN A 509 13.75 10.03 7.07
C ASN A 509 13.06 11.06 8.02
N LEU A 510 11.76 10.88 8.26
CA LEU A 510 10.93 11.84 9.00
C LEU A 510 11.26 11.85 10.50
N VAL A 511 11.60 10.69 11.11
CA VAL A 511 12.14 10.62 12.49
C VAL A 511 13.36 11.52 12.66
N GLN A 512 14.30 11.48 11.71
CA GLN A 512 15.48 12.33 11.76
C GLN A 512 15.15 13.81 11.57
N ILE A 513 14.16 14.15 10.73
CA ILE A 513 13.70 15.54 10.57
C ILE A 513 13.21 16.08 11.92
N LEU A 514 12.35 15.31 12.61
CA LEU A 514 11.83 15.67 13.92
C LEU A 514 12.96 15.82 14.95
N SER A 515 13.83 14.81 15.03
CA SER A 515 14.97 14.79 15.96
C SER A 515 15.93 15.96 15.78
N LYS A 516 16.33 16.28 14.54
CA LYS A 516 17.25 17.39 14.26
C LYS A 516 16.61 18.75 14.52
N ARG A 517 15.32 18.92 14.23
CA ARG A 517 14.58 20.19 14.49
C ARG A 517 14.39 20.44 15.98
N ILE A 518 14.00 19.43 16.76
CA ILE A 518 13.94 19.51 18.22
C ILE A 518 15.31 19.88 18.80
N ARG A 519 16.37 19.19 18.37
CA ARG A 519 17.74 19.46 18.82
C ARG A 519 18.20 20.89 18.50
N TYR A 520 17.78 21.44 17.35
CA TYR A 520 18.07 22.82 17.00
C TYR A 520 17.41 23.81 17.99
N VAL A 521 16.14 23.59 18.34
CA VAL A 521 15.44 24.39 19.35
C VAL A 521 16.12 24.28 20.71
N GLU A 522 16.53 23.08 21.14
CA GLU A 522 17.18 22.89 22.44
C GLU A 522 18.57 23.57 22.53
N LYS A 523 19.36 23.52 21.45
CA LYS A 523 20.80 23.90 21.49
C LYS A 523 21.16 25.22 20.84
N HIS A 524 20.31 25.77 19.97
CA HIS A 524 20.68 26.89 19.09
C HIS A 524 19.69 28.06 19.11
N LEU A 525 18.71 28.03 20.00
CA LEU A 525 17.69 29.07 20.11
C LEU A 525 18.26 30.45 20.45
N ASP A 526 19.24 30.50 21.36
CA ASP A 526 19.91 31.75 21.77
C ASP A 526 20.93 32.27 20.73
N GLY A 527 21.20 31.48 19.67
CA GLY A 527 22.04 31.85 18.53
C GLY A 527 21.26 32.08 17.23
N ASP A 528 19.92 32.09 17.27
CA ASP A 528 19.09 32.28 16.09
C ASP A 528 19.10 33.76 15.65
N HIS A 529 19.26 34.00 14.34
CA HIS A 529 19.28 35.36 13.78
C HIS A 529 18.02 36.19 14.10
N ARG A 530 16.88 35.54 14.37
CA ARG A 530 15.59 36.19 14.70
C ARG A 530 15.51 36.65 16.16
N LEU A 531 16.45 36.27 17.01
CA LEU A 531 16.42 36.57 18.45
C LEU A 531 16.25 38.07 18.75
N SER A 532 16.92 38.93 17.99
CA SER A 532 16.83 40.38 18.14
C SER A 532 15.41 40.91 17.91
N LYS A 533 14.68 40.33 16.95
CA LYS A 533 13.28 40.63 16.66
C LYS A 533 12.37 40.10 17.76
N TRP A 534 12.58 38.87 18.22
CA TRP A 534 11.75 38.28 19.27
C TRP A 534 11.82 39.03 20.59
N ARG A 535 13.02 39.48 21.00
CA ARG A 535 13.24 40.29 22.22
C ARG A 535 12.50 41.63 22.21
N ARG A 536 12.22 42.19 21.03
CA ARG A 536 11.48 43.46 20.90
C ARG A 536 9.97 43.29 20.99
N GLN A 537 9.46 42.11 20.67
CA GLN A 537 8.03 41.87 20.54
C GLN A 537 7.41 41.27 21.80
N HIS A 538 8.17 40.47 22.56
CA HIS A 538 7.66 39.68 23.68
C HIS A 538 8.74 39.54 24.77
N ASP A 539 8.32 39.15 25.97
CA ASP A 539 9.25 38.64 27.00
C ASP A 539 9.95 37.39 26.45
N TRP A 540 11.25 37.53 26.18
CA TRP A 540 12.06 36.46 25.64
C TRP A 540 12.15 35.26 26.59
N ALA A 541 12.24 35.47 27.89
CA ALA A 541 12.38 34.36 28.84
C ALA A 541 11.11 33.49 28.83
N GLN A 542 9.94 34.13 28.86
CA GLN A 542 8.66 33.42 28.78
C GLN A 542 8.49 32.70 27.44
N ARG A 543 8.77 33.37 26.31
CA ARG A 543 8.64 32.78 24.97
C ARG A 543 9.61 31.62 24.75
N ARG A 544 10.85 31.77 25.23
CA ARG A 544 11.88 30.72 25.20
C ARG A 544 11.40 29.47 25.93
N ASN A 545 10.84 29.62 27.13
CA ASN A 545 10.29 28.50 27.88
C ASN A 545 9.12 27.84 27.14
N LYS A 546 8.21 28.62 26.52
CA LYS A 546 7.14 28.05 25.68
C LYS A 546 7.70 27.22 24.52
N PHE A 547 8.69 27.72 23.78
CA PHE A 547 9.32 26.96 22.69
C PHE A 547 10.03 25.69 23.15
N LEU A 548 10.71 25.72 24.29
CA LEU A 548 11.35 24.53 24.87
C LEU A 548 10.32 23.51 25.33
N ASN A 549 9.21 23.93 25.95
CA ASN A 549 8.14 23.04 26.35
C ASN A 549 7.48 22.36 25.14
N HIS A 550 7.26 23.09 24.04
CA HIS A 550 6.76 22.52 22.79
C HIS A 550 7.73 21.49 22.19
N ALA A 551 9.03 21.78 22.21
CA ALA A 551 10.06 20.84 21.73
C ALA A 551 10.14 19.58 22.62
N ASP A 552 10.08 19.75 23.94
CA ASP A 552 10.12 18.63 24.89
C ASP A 552 8.87 17.76 24.77
N ALA A 553 7.67 18.33 24.64
CA ALA A 553 6.44 17.56 24.43
C ALA A 553 6.54 16.62 23.22
N LEU A 554 7.06 17.10 22.09
CA LEU A 554 7.29 16.27 20.90
C LEU A 554 8.37 15.20 21.13
N LYS A 555 9.44 15.54 21.86
CA LYS A 555 10.53 14.63 22.19
C LYS A 555 10.06 13.49 23.10
N GLN A 556 9.35 13.81 24.17
CA GLN A 556 8.79 12.84 25.11
C GLN A 556 7.75 11.94 24.43
N THR A 557 6.99 12.47 23.48
CA THR A 557 5.96 11.72 22.76
C THR A 557 6.53 10.77 21.71
N PHE A 558 7.52 11.19 20.93
CA PHE A 558 7.94 10.42 19.74
C PHE A 558 9.35 9.85 19.78
N LEU A 559 10.27 10.42 20.58
CA LEU A 559 11.69 10.13 20.47
C LEU A 559 12.31 9.47 21.72
N LYS A 560 11.52 9.25 22.78
CA LYS A 560 12.01 8.74 24.07
C LYS A 560 12.17 7.22 24.10
N ASP A 561 11.21 6.51 23.54
CA ASP A 561 11.06 5.06 23.64
C ASP A 561 10.52 4.48 22.32
N LYS A 562 10.47 3.14 22.26
CA LYS A 562 9.98 2.39 21.10
C LYS A 562 8.50 2.71 20.82
N GLU A 563 7.68 2.84 21.85
CA GLU A 563 6.26 3.21 21.72
C GLU A 563 6.09 4.61 21.09
N GLY A 564 7.02 5.54 21.34
CA GLY A 564 7.08 6.84 20.68
C GLY A 564 7.36 6.73 19.19
N GLN A 565 8.27 5.85 18.79
CA GLN A 565 8.54 5.56 17.37
C GLN A 565 7.33 4.89 16.70
N ASP A 566 6.61 4.05 17.43
CA ASP A 566 5.38 3.41 17.01
C ASP A 566 4.22 4.39 16.82
N ARG A 567 4.10 5.40 17.69
CA ARG A 567 3.16 6.53 17.51
C ARG A 567 3.55 7.39 16.30
N LEU A 568 4.84 7.59 16.10
CA LEU A 568 5.35 8.38 14.97
C LEU A 568 5.08 7.68 13.62
N SER A 569 5.14 6.35 13.58
CA SER A 569 4.89 5.58 12.35
C SER A 569 3.48 5.78 11.80
N ILE A 570 2.49 6.11 12.65
CA ILE A 570 1.14 6.49 12.21
C ILE A 570 1.19 7.78 11.39
N LEU A 571 1.89 8.80 11.89
CA LEU A 571 2.07 10.07 11.18
C LEU A 571 2.86 9.90 9.90
N GLU A 572 3.92 9.09 9.93
CA GLU A 572 4.70 8.78 8.73
C GLU A 572 3.84 8.04 7.70
N SER A 573 3.00 7.11 8.12
CA SER A 573 2.14 6.34 7.22
C SER A 573 1.06 7.19 6.56
N ILE A 574 0.50 8.17 7.29
CA ILE A 574 -0.45 9.15 6.76
C ILE A 574 0.25 10.12 5.81
N ALA A 575 1.43 10.61 6.20
CA ALA A 575 2.20 11.53 5.38
C ALA A 575 2.74 10.85 4.12
N TRP A 576 3.01 9.55 4.24
CA TRP A 576 3.71 8.72 3.30
C TRP A 576 5.06 9.33 2.95
N HIS A 577 5.30 9.72 1.70
CA HIS A 577 6.54 10.38 1.27
C HIS A 577 6.49 11.91 1.37
N ASN A 578 5.42 12.51 1.90
CA ASN A 578 5.23 13.96 1.90
C ASN A 578 5.60 14.62 3.24
N VAL A 579 6.82 15.17 3.32
CA VAL A 579 7.33 15.89 4.51
C VAL A 579 6.42 17.06 4.91
N ARG A 580 5.85 17.79 3.94
CA ARG A 580 4.96 18.94 4.24
C ARG A 580 3.68 18.45 4.92
N ARG A 581 3.13 17.33 4.46
CA ARG A 581 1.95 16.71 5.08
C ARG A 581 2.26 16.17 6.46
N PHE A 582 3.40 15.50 6.65
CA PHE A 582 3.88 15.07 7.96
C PHE A 582 3.89 16.22 8.97
N LEU A 583 4.53 17.33 8.60
CA LEU A 583 4.65 18.51 9.46
C LEU A 583 3.31 19.19 9.73
N ALA A 584 2.42 19.23 8.75
CA ALA A 584 1.07 19.76 8.92
C ALA A 584 0.22 18.90 9.88
N ASN A 585 0.29 17.57 9.76
CA ASN A 585 -0.40 16.65 10.66
C ASN A 585 0.18 16.72 12.07
N LEU A 586 1.51 16.79 12.20
CA LEU A 586 2.19 16.96 13.48
C LEU A 586 1.76 18.25 14.18
N ARG A 587 1.70 19.37 13.44
CA ARG A 587 1.19 20.65 13.94
C ARG A 587 -0.25 20.55 14.41
N GLN A 588 -1.10 19.90 13.62
CA GLN A 588 -2.51 19.72 13.94
C GLN A 588 -2.68 18.91 15.24
N LEU A 589 -2.00 17.77 15.38
CA LEU A 589 -2.02 17.00 16.61
C LEU A 589 -1.53 17.81 17.81
N HIS A 590 -0.46 18.59 17.66
CA HIS A 590 0.04 19.43 18.74
C HIS A 590 -0.94 20.53 19.14
N VAL A 591 -1.71 21.08 18.19
CA VAL A 591 -2.80 22.03 18.49
C VAL A 591 -3.92 21.34 19.27
N MET A 592 -4.27 20.11 18.91
CA MET A 592 -5.39 19.36 19.52
C MET A 592 -5.03 18.79 20.89
N LEU A 593 -3.82 18.28 21.06
CA LEU A 593 -3.38 17.54 22.24
C LEU A 593 -2.53 18.38 23.20
N GLY A 594 -2.06 19.55 22.76
CA GLY A 594 -1.27 20.47 23.56
C GLY A 594 0.08 19.91 24.02
N ASN A 595 0.68 20.59 24.98
CA ASN A 595 2.03 20.35 25.49
C ASN A 595 2.04 20.09 27.01
N GLU A 596 1.01 19.43 27.53
CA GLU A 596 0.89 19.05 28.93
C GLU A 596 2.05 18.14 29.39
N TYR A 597 2.21 17.98 30.71
CA TYR A 597 3.34 17.27 31.33
C TYR A 597 3.45 15.76 30.98
N ARG A 598 2.47 15.17 30.28
CA ARG A 598 2.51 13.76 29.84
C ARG A 598 2.51 13.62 28.31
N PRO A 599 3.27 12.63 27.78
CA PRO A 599 3.25 12.26 26.36
C PRO A 599 1.83 11.99 25.83
N TRP A 600 1.63 12.16 24.53
CA TRP A 600 0.35 11.80 23.90
C TRP A 600 0.15 10.30 23.82
N GLU A 601 -1.02 9.80 24.23
CA GLU A 601 -1.37 8.39 24.12
C GLU A 601 -1.80 8.03 22.70
N LEU A 602 -1.71 6.74 22.35
CA LEU A 602 -2.17 6.24 21.05
C LEU A 602 -3.65 6.55 20.80
N SER A 603 -4.49 6.36 21.81
CA SER A 603 -5.93 6.63 21.76
C SER A 603 -6.22 8.11 21.45
N GLU A 604 -5.47 9.03 22.06
CA GLU A 604 -5.57 10.48 21.83
C GLU A 604 -5.20 10.85 20.39
N ILE A 605 -4.11 10.26 19.87
CA ILE A 605 -3.66 10.46 18.49
C ILE A 605 -4.71 9.93 17.50
N VAL A 606 -5.23 8.72 17.71
CA VAL A 606 -6.27 8.12 16.85
C VAL A 606 -7.53 8.99 16.86
N ALA A 607 -8.01 9.42 18.03
CA ALA A 607 -9.18 10.26 18.15
C ALA A 607 -9.03 11.61 17.42
N ALA A 608 -7.88 12.26 17.58
CA ALA A 608 -7.58 13.53 16.93
C ALA A 608 -7.46 13.38 15.40
N LEU A 609 -6.97 12.24 14.89
CA LEU A 609 -6.89 11.99 13.45
C LEU A 609 -8.23 11.61 12.82
N MET A 610 -9.16 11.06 13.60
CA MET A 610 -10.52 10.73 13.17
C MET A 610 -11.48 11.92 13.19
N THR A 611 -11.18 12.95 13.99
CA THR A 611 -12.15 14.02 14.29
C THR A 611 -11.75 15.35 13.63
N PRO A 612 -12.60 15.93 12.76
CA PRO A 612 -12.33 17.24 12.17
C PRO A 612 -12.47 18.38 13.19
N PHE A 613 -11.94 19.55 12.84
CA PHE A 613 -12.10 20.77 13.64
C PHE A 613 -13.53 21.33 13.56
N SER A 614 -14.05 21.84 14.67
CA SER A 614 -15.28 22.64 14.68
C SER A 614 -15.16 23.85 13.74
N GLY A 615 -15.96 23.88 12.66
CA GLY A 615 -15.98 25.00 11.69
C GLY A 615 -14.81 25.06 10.70
N GLY A 616 -13.95 24.03 10.64
CA GLY A 616 -12.80 23.98 9.74
C GLY A 616 -13.08 23.27 8.39
N PRO A 617 -12.37 23.62 7.31
CA PRO A 617 -12.59 23.04 5.97
C PRO A 617 -11.98 21.64 5.76
N ARG A 618 -11.42 20.99 6.79
CA ARG A 618 -10.69 19.71 6.65
C ARG A 618 -11.49 18.50 7.12
N SER A 619 -11.51 17.47 6.28
CA SER A 619 -12.04 16.13 6.58
C SER A 619 -11.18 15.38 7.61
N SER A 620 -11.74 14.35 8.23
CA SER A 620 -10.98 13.35 8.99
C SER A 620 -9.85 12.76 8.14
N VAL A 621 -8.77 12.36 8.81
CA VAL A 621 -7.59 11.75 8.20
C VAL A 621 -7.73 10.23 8.21
N LEU A 622 -8.23 9.67 9.32
CA LEU A 622 -8.58 8.25 9.45
C LEU A 622 -10.07 8.06 9.19
N GLY A 623 -10.41 7.10 8.35
CA GLY A 623 -11.79 6.73 8.02
C GLY A 623 -12.28 5.49 8.78
N ASN A 624 -13.58 5.24 8.66
CA ASN A 624 -14.22 4.02 9.15
C ASN A 624 -14.07 2.88 8.11
N ILE A 625 -13.20 1.92 8.40
CA ILE A 625 -12.93 0.78 7.50
C ILE A 625 -14.12 -0.18 7.42
N TYR A 626 -14.94 -0.23 8.47
CA TYR A 626 -16.09 -1.12 8.56
C TYR A 626 -17.33 -0.52 7.88
N ARG A 627 -17.29 0.74 7.45
CA ARG A 627 -18.41 1.39 6.76
C ARG A 627 -18.59 0.78 5.35
N PRO A 628 -19.75 0.14 5.07
CA PRO A 628 -20.08 -0.30 3.72
C PRO A 628 -20.11 0.88 2.74
N SER A 629 -19.55 0.69 1.54
CA SER A 629 -19.56 1.73 0.49
C SER A 629 -20.98 2.12 0.06
N TYR A 630 -21.93 1.19 0.16
CA TYR A 630 -23.35 1.47 0.05
C TYR A 630 -24.00 1.18 1.41
N THR A 631 -24.45 2.23 2.09
CA THR A 631 -24.92 2.13 3.48
C THR A 631 -26.18 1.30 3.66
N SER A 632 -26.90 0.95 2.59
CA SER A 632 -28.07 0.06 2.60
C SER A 632 -27.71 -1.43 2.53
N PHE A 633 -26.44 -1.79 2.29
CA PHE A 633 -26.00 -3.18 2.17
C PHE A 633 -25.11 -3.59 3.35
N GLN A 634 -25.31 -4.82 3.82
CA GLN A 634 -24.57 -5.41 4.93
C GLN A 634 -23.27 -6.04 4.42
N CYS A 635 -22.27 -5.23 4.08
CA CYS A 635 -20.95 -5.71 3.63
C CYS A 635 -19.81 -5.05 4.42
N TYR A 636 -19.83 -5.21 5.74
CA TYR A 636 -18.96 -4.48 6.67
C TYR A 636 -17.48 -4.84 6.52
N PHE A 637 -17.18 -6.06 6.06
CA PHE A 637 -15.82 -6.57 5.97
C PHE A 637 -15.23 -6.49 4.57
N LEU A 638 -15.97 -5.97 3.58
CA LEU A 638 -15.50 -5.90 2.19
C LEU A 638 -14.18 -5.12 2.07
N LYS A 639 -14.12 -3.89 2.60
CA LYS A 639 -12.91 -3.07 2.56
C LYS A 639 -11.75 -3.74 3.31
N LEU A 640 -12.01 -4.27 4.50
CA LEU A 640 -11.00 -4.94 5.32
C LEU A 640 -10.46 -6.21 4.64
N ARG A 641 -11.31 -7.02 4.00
CA ARG A 641 -10.90 -8.20 3.22
C ARG A 641 -10.07 -7.83 2.00
N ILE A 642 -10.38 -6.71 1.33
CA ILE A 642 -9.51 -6.18 0.26
C ILE A 642 -8.12 -5.88 0.83
N LEU A 643 -8.02 -5.17 1.96
CA LEU A 643 -6.73 -4.86 2.58
C LEU A 643 -5.99 -6.13 3.04
N LEU A 644 -6.68 -7.07 3.68
CA LEU A 644 -6.09 -8.32 4.17
C LEU A 644 -5.62 -9.24 3.03
N LEU A 645 -6.34 -9.29 1.91
CA LEU A 645 -5.86 -9.97 0.71
C LEU A 645 -4.50 -9.41 0.26
N GLN A 646 -4.35 -8.08 0.30
CA GLN A 646 -3.12 -7.40 -0.10
C GLN A 646 -1.98 -7.53 0.91
N THR A 647 -2.26 -7.70 2.21
CA THR A 647 -1.22 -7.73 3.25
C THR A 647 -0.81 -9.13 3.67
N VAL A 648 -1.74 -10.09 3.72
CA VAL A 648 -1.49 -11.45 4.21
C VAL A 648 -2.02 -12.54 3.30
N GLY A 649 -3.00 -12.23 2.43
CA GLY A 649 -3.66 -13.21 1.58
C GLY A 649 -2.83 -13.65 0.37
N GLN A 650 -1.71 -12.99 0.06
CA GLN A 650 -0.90 -13.28 -1.12
C GLN A 650 0.59 -13.39 -0.79
N PRO A 651 1.37 -14.15 -1.58
CA PRO A 651 2.82 -14.21 -1.40
C PRO A 651 3.46 -12.84 -1.65
N GLU A 652 4.51 -12.51 -0.91
CA GLU A 652 5.18 -11.20 -0.96
C GLU A 652 5.64 -10.74 -2.36
N TYR A 653 5.91 -11.66 -3.29
CA TYR A 653 6.30 -11.27 -4.65
C TYR A 653 5.10 -10.79 -5.47
N GLN A 654 3.89 -11.29 -5.22
CA GLN A 654 2.68 -10.88 -5.92
C GLN A 654 2.22 -9.50 -5.46
N THR A 655 2.32 -9.23 -4.15
CA THR A 655 1.95 -7.92 -3.58
C THR A 655 2.81 -6.77 -4.12
N LYS A 656 4.08 -7.02 -4.46
CA LYS A 656 4.98 -6.03 -5.09
C LYS A 656 4.58 -5.62 -6.51
N HIS A 657 4.03 -6.55 -7.30
CA HIS A 657 3.56 -6.28 -8.66
C HIS A 657 2.13 -5.73 -8.70
N GLY A 658 1.44 -5.69 -7.56
CA GLY A 658 0.05 -5.29 -7.44
C GLY A 658 -0.92 -6.40 -7.84
N THR A 659 -2.12 -6.34 -7.26
CA THR A 659 -3.24 -7.21 -7.63
C THR A 659 -4.16 -6.48 -8.59
N THR A 660 -4.46 -7.08 -9.73
CA THR A 660 -5.37 -6.49 -10.73
C THR A 660 -6.80 -6.37 -10.22
N PHE A 661 -7.56 -5.40 -10.74
CA PHE A 661 -8.98 -5.23 -10.43
C PHE A 661 -9.79 -6.52 -10.62
N ASP A 662 -9.57 -7.24 -11.71
CA ASP A 662 -10.31 -8.47 -12.03
C ASP A 662 -10.01 -9.59 -11.02
N ARG A 663 -8.76 -9.69 -10.52
CA ARG A 663 -8.39 -10.66 -9.49
C ARG A 663 -9.01 -10.32 -8.14
N ILE A 664 -9.03 -9.04 -7.73
CA ILE A 664 -9.71 -8.62 -6.50
C ILE A 664 -11.21 -8.91 -6.62
N THR A 665 -11.82 -8.60 -7.76
CA THR A 665 -13.25 -8.86 -8.01
C THR A 665 -13.59 -10.34 -7.91
N SER A 666 -12.78 -11.18 -8.56
CA SER A 666 -12.96 -12.65 -8.54
C SER A 666 -12.77 -13.23 -7.14
N PHE A 667 -11.85 -12.69 -6.33
CA PHE A 667 -11.70 -13.08 -4.94
C PHE A 667 -12.89 -12.63 -4.09
N MET A 668 -13.39 -11.40 -4.27
CA MET A 668 -14.51 -10.88 -3.48
C MET A 668 -15.84 -11.57 -3.80
N SER A 669 -16.04 -12.04 -5.03
CA SER A 669 -17.26 -12.78 -5.39
C SER A 669 -17.36 -14.13 -4.69
N MET A 670 -16.23 -14.73 -4.27
CA MET A 670 -16.21 -15.96 -3.45
C MET A 670 -16.87 -15.77 -2.07
N TYR A 671 -16.94 -14.53 -1.59
CA TYR A 671 -17.69 -14.14 -0.38
C TYR A 671 -19.13 -13.74 -0.66
N GLY A 672 -19.55 -13.74 -1.94
CA GLY A 672 -20.86 -13.26 -2.37
C GLY A 672 -20.97 -11.74 -2.54
N TYR A 673 -19.84 -11.00 -2.56
CA TYR A 673 -19.88 -9.56 -2.78
C TYR A 673 -20.07 -9.19 -4.25
N HIS A 674 -21.05 -8.31 -4.51
CA HIS A 674 -21.36 -7.79 -5.83
C HIS A 674 -20.22 -6.93 -6.41
N GLU A 675 -19.90 -7.04 -7.72
CA GLU A 675 -18.76 -6.34 -8.35
C GLU A 675 -18.82 -4.82 -8.13
N ARG A 676 -20.01 -4.22 -8.33
CA ARG A 676 -20.25 -2.79 -8.08
C ARG A 676 -19.87 -2.34 -6.66
N TRP A 677 -20.02 -3.19 -5.65
CA TRP A 677 -19.59 -2.89 -4.29
C TRP A 677 -18.06 -2.91 -4.21
N THR A 678 -17.42 -3.96 -4.73
CA THR A 678 -15.97 -4.09 -4.79
C THR A 678 -15.31 -2.91 -5.51
N ARG A 679 -15.82 -2.53 -6.69
CA ARG A 679 -15.34 -1.37 -7.45
C ARG A 679 -15.43 -0.07 -6.64
N ARG A 680 -16.54 0.16 -5.95
CA ARG A 680 -16.71 1.36 -5.13
C ARG A 680 -15.82 1.32 -3.88
N ALA A 681 -15.67 0.15 -3.25
CA ALA A 681 -14.79 -0.03 -2.11
C ALA A 681 -13.32 0.26 -2.47
N ILE A 682 -12.83 -0.27 -3.61
CA ILE A 682 -11.49 0.04 -4.13
C ILE A 682 -11.33 1.54 -4.39
N ARG A 683 -12.33 2.17 -5.03
CA ARG A 683 -12.30 3.62 -5.29
C ARG A 683 -12.17 4.43 -4.00
N GLU A 684 -13.00 4.12 -3.00
CA GLU A 684 -12.98 4.78 -1.69
C GLU A 684 -11.65 4.52 -0.97
N LEU A 685 -11.12 3.30 -1.00
CA LEU A 685 -9.82 2.97 -0.40
C LEU A 685 -8.65 3.73 -1.06
N VAL A 686 -8.69 3.98 -2.37
CA VAL A 686 -7.68 4.82 -3.05
C VAL A 686 -7.86 6.29 -2.70
N GLN A 687 -9.10 6.79 -2.67
CA GLN A 687 -9.42 8.16 -2.25
C GLN A 687 -8.97 8.45 -0.81
N GLU A 688 -9.14 7.48 0.08
CA GLU A 688 -8.72 7.50 1.49
C GLU A 688 -7.22 7.15 1.66
N GLN A 689 -6.50 6.83 0.58
CA GLN A 689 -5.08 6.45 0.57
C GLN A 689 -4.75 5.23 1.44
N LEU A 690 -5.68 4.28 1.53
CA LEU A 690 -5.49 2.95 2.09
C LEU A 690 -5.05 1.93 1.01
N LEU A 691 -5.36 2.19 -0.25
CA LEU A 691 -4.80 1.47 -1.39
C LEU A 691 -4.02 2.41 -2.29
N GLU A 692 -2.91 1.91 -2.83
CA GLU A 692 -2.19 2.52 -3.92
C GLU A 692 -2.60 1.87 -5.23
N CYS A 693 -2.84 2.68 -6.26
CA CYS A 693 -3.00 2.22 -7.64
C CYS A 693 -1.67 2.42 -8.35
N LEU A 694 -1.08 1.37 -8.92
CA LEU A 694 0.27 1.42 -9.48
C LEU A 694 0.36 2.24 -10.77
N GLU A 695 -0.76 2.40 -11.46
CA GLU A 695 -0.94 3.15 -12.69
C GLU A 695 -1.40 4.60 -12.45
N ALA A 696 -1.56 5.01 -11.19
CA ALA A 696 -2.02 6.35 -10.82
C ALA A 696 -1.14 6.99 -9.73
N PRO A 697 -0.88 8.30 -9.81
CA PRO A 697 -0.19 9.02 -8.74
C PRO A 697 -0.95 8.91 -7.41
N SER A 698 -0.20 8.74 -6.33
CA SER A 698 -0.74 8.58 -4.99
C SER A 698 -1.08 9.88 -4.26
N GLU A 699 -0.78 11.01 -4.89
CA GLU A 699 -1.02 12.35 -4.37
C GLU A 699 -2.52 12.65 -4.25
N ARG A 700 -2.93 13.28 -3.14
CA ARG A 700 -4.35 13.50 -2.80
C ARG A 700 -5.13 14.27 -3.88
N ASP A 701 -4.46 15.20 -4.57
CA ASP A 701 -5.04 15.98 -5.67
C ASP A 701 -5.51 15.09 -6.83
N PHE A 702 -4.88 13.92 -7.02
CA PHE A 702 -5.26 12.92 -8.02
C PHE A 702 -6.24 11.90 -7.46
N THR A 703 -6.01 11.43 -6.22
CA THR A 703 -6.87 10.39 -5.64
C THR A 703 -8.29 10.88 -5.38
N GLN A 704 -8.52 12.18 -5.14
CA GLN A 704 -9.84 12.72 -4.84
C GLN A 704 -10.90 12.42 -5.92
N ASN A 705 -10.52 12.48 -7.20
CA ASN A 705 -11.40 12.19 -8.34
C ASN A 705 -11.06 10.85 -9.01
N TYR A 706 -10.39 9.95 -8.28
CA TYR A 706 -9.97 8.67 -8.81
C TYR A 706 -11.16 7.81 -9.23
N GLU A 707 -10.99 7.12 -10.37
CA GLU A 707 -11.95 6.17 -10.91
C GLU A 707 -11.23 4.85 -11.26
N VAL A 708 -11.91 3.74 -11.00
CA VAL A 708 -11.37 2.38 -11.18
C VAL A 708 -11.50 1.95 -12.64
N GLN A 709 -10.37 1.63 -13.27
CA GLN A 709 -10.28 1.03 -14.61
C GLN A 709 -9.93 -0.46 -14.49
N ARG A 710 -10.16 -1.26 -15.54
CA ARG A 710 -9.93 -2.72 -15.49
C ARG A 710 -8.44 -3.07 -15.47
N GLU A 711 -7.65 -2.23 -16.11
CA GLU A 711 -6.20 -2.36 -16.28
C GLU A 711 -5.42 -1.98 -15.02
N HIS A 712 -6.09 -1.41 -14.01
CA HIS A 712 -5.46 -0.97 -12.77
C HIS A 712 -5.10 -2.13 -11.84
N SER A 713 -3.98 -1.95 -11.15
CA SER A 713 -3.41 -2.86 -10.16
C SER A 713 -3.20 -2.15 -8.83
N TYR A 714 -3.42 -2.88 -7.73
CA TYR A 714 -3.49 -2.31 -6.39
C TYR A 714 -2.51 -2.97 -5.43
N ARG A 715 -1.98 -2.19 -4.49
CA ARG A 715 -1.20 -2.69 -3.35
C ARG A 715 -1.55 -1.93 -2.07
N PRO A 716 -1.23 -2.45 -0.87
CA PRO A 716 -1.56 -1.79 0.38
C PRO A 716 -0.68 -0.53 0.56
N SER A 717 -1.26 0.56 1.07
CA SER A 717 -0.48 1.74 1.47
C SER A 717 0.13 1.56 2.87
N PRO A 718 1.12 2.37 3.28
CA PRO A 718 1.64 2.29 4.66
C PRO A 718 0.55 2.50 5.71
N LEU A 719 -0.41 3.40 5.43
CA LEU A 719 -1.53 3.67 6.31
C LEU A 719 -2.41 2.43 6.50
N SER A 720 -2.63 1.63 5.45
CA SER A 720 -3.42 0.40 5.56
C SER A 720 -2.78 -0.63 6.48
N ILE A 721 -1.46 -0.75 6.46
CA ILE A 721 -0.71 -1.68 7.33
C ILE A 721 -0.87 -1.25 8.78
N VAL A 722 -0.61 0.02 9.09
CA VAL A 722 -0.76 0.55 10.45
C VAL A 722 -2.22 0.51 10.92
N LEU A 723 -3.17 0.77 10.02
CA LEU A 723 -4.60 0.69 10.31
C LEU A 723 -4.98 -0.72 10.77
N VAL A 724 -4.63 -1.74 9.97
CA VAL A 724 -4.97 -3.15 10.23
C VAL A 724 -4.22 -3.73 11.43
N GLU A 725 -2.94 -3.37 11.60
CA GLU A 725 -2.11 -3.94 12.68
C GLU A 725 -2.37 -3.31 14.04
N ARG A 726 -2.78 -2.03 14.07
CA ARG A 726 -2.76 -1.25 15.32
C ARG A 726 -4.05 -0.49 15.60
N ILE A 727 -4.63 0.19 14.61
CA ILE A 727 -5.70 1.18 14.88
C ILE A 727 -7.08 0.53 15.01
N ILE A 728 -7.45 -0.42 14.15
CA ILE A 728 -8.84 -0.91 14.05
C ILE A 728 -9.31 -1.69 15.28
N SER A 729 -8.38 -2.09 16.14
CA SER A 729 -8.62 -2.78 17.40
C SER A 729 -8.59 -1.86 18.61
N GLU A 730 -8.26 -0.57 18.44
CA GLU A 730 -8.25 0.40 19.54
C GLU A 730 -9.69 0.68 20.03
N PRO A 731 -9.94 0.64 21.35
CA PRO A 731 -11.25 0.94 21.92
C PRO A 731 -11.83 2.27 21.44
N VAL A 732 -10.99 3.31 21.37
CA VAL A 732 -11.40 4.64 20.93
C VAL A 732 -11.82 4.65 19.46
N TYR A 733 -11.17 3.86 18.60
CA TYR A 733 -11.54 3.76 17.19
C TYR A 733 -12.96 3.25 17.07
N LEU A 734 -13.29 2.18 17.80
CA LEU A 734 -14.62 1.58 17.84
C LEU A 734 -15.69 2.54 18.37
N CYS A 735 -15.38 3.32 19.42
CA CYS A 735 -16.29 4.35 19.93
C CYS A 735 -16.64 5.39 18.86
N LEU A 736 -15.63 5.87 18.13
CA LEU A 736 -15.76 6.98 17.18
C LEU A 736 -16.40 6.54 15.85
N ILE A 737 -16.03 5.37 15.31
CA ILE A 737 -16.65 4.86 14.07
C ILE A 737 -18.14 4.56 14.26
N GLY A 738 -18.60 4.33 15.49
CA GLY A 738 -20.02 4.08 15.74
C GLY A 738 -20.91 5.21 15.25
N ASN A 739 -20.41 6.45 15.23
CA ASN A 739 -21.18 7.59 14.76
C ASN A 739 -21.44 7.53 13.25
N ASP A 740 -20.47 7.07 12.45
CA ASP A 740 -20.57 6.98 10.99
C ASP A 740 -20.75 5.53 10.45
N LEU A 741 -21.04 4.59 11.34
CA LEU A 741 -21.40 3.21 11.01
C LEU A 741 -22.91 3.09 10.75
N PRO A 742 -23.35 2.53 9.61
CA PRO A 742 -24.76 2.23 9.41
C PRO A 742 -25.15 0.99 10.24
N PHE A 743 -26.18 1.11 11.08
CA PHE A 743 -26.80 -0.01 11.78
C PHE A 743 -28.00 -0.52 10.98
N HIS A 744 -28.00 -1.81 10.67
CA HIS A 744 -29.07 -2.48 9.92
C HIS A 744 -30.12 -3.16 10.80
N THR A 745 -30.09 -2.93 12.12
CA THR A 745 -31.13 -3.38 13.05
C THR A 745 -31.57 -2.22 13.94
N PRO A 746 -32.88 -2.02 14.17
CA PRO A 746 -33.37 -0.95 15.04
C PRO A 746 -32.79 -1.02 16.45
N LYS A 747 -32.73 -2.24 17.01
CA LYS A 747 -32.19 -2.46 18.36
C LYS A 747 -30.74 -1.99 18.51
N ALA A 748 -29.85 -2.36 17.59
CA ALA A 748 -28.43 -1.97 17.70
C ALA A 748 -28.25 -0.45 17.56
N PHE A 749 -29.05 0.19 16.68
CA PHE A 749 -29.08 1.64 16.56
C PHE A 749 -29.55 2.31 17.86
N GLU A 750 -30.64 1.83 18.45
CA GLU A 750 -31.21 2.36 19.70
C GLU A 750 -30.25 2.19 20.89
N ASP A 751 -29.59 1.03 20.99
CA ASP A 751 -28.60 0.75 22.04
C ASP A 751 -27.42 1.74 21.94
N TYR A 752 -26.87 1.96 20.73
CA TYR A 752 -25.80 2.92 20.51
C TYR A 752 -26.25 4.36 20.78
N ALA A 753 -27.41 4.76 20.25
CA ALA A 753 -27.97 6.09 20.42
C ALA A 753 -28.17 6.44 21.90
N LYS A 754 -28.69 5.50 22.70
CA LYS A 754 -28.84 5.68 24.14
C LYS A 754 -27.49 5.88 24.83
N SER A 755 -26.50 5.03 24.53
CA SER A 755 -25.17 5.16 25.11
C SER A 755 -24.47 6.47 24.72
N LEU A 756 -24.71 6.98 23.51
CA LEU A 756 -24.14 8.26 23.06
C LEU A 756 -24.75 9.45 23.80
N ILE A 757 -26.06 9.41 24.04
CA ILE A 757 -26.76 10.44 24.84
C ILE A 757 -26.22 10.46 26.27
N GLU A 758 -26.02 9.29 26.89
CA GLU A 758 -25.45 9.16 28.23
C GLU A 758 -24.04 9.77 28.29
N VAL A 759 -23.17 9.42 27.34
CA VAL A 759 -21.81 9.98 27.25
C VAL A 759 -21.85 11.50 27.07
N ASN A 760 -22.65 12.03 26.14
CA ASN A 760 -22.72 13.48 25.91
C ASN A 760 -23.27 14.23 27.13
N GLN A 761 -24.19 13.63 27.90
CA GLN A 761 -24.68 14.20 29.15
C GLN A 761 -23.61 14.24 30.24
N GLU A 762 -22.79 13.19 30.35
CA GLU A 762 -21.68 13.13 31.31
C GLU A 762 -20.56 14.11 30.95
N LEU A 763 -20.27 14.28 29.66
CA LEU A 763 -19.22 15.18 29.18
C LEU A 763 -19.66 16.65 29.15
N GLY A 764 -20.98 16.93 29.15
CA GLY A 764 -21.53 18.30 29.11
C GLY A 764 -21.29 19.04 27.78
N SER A 765 -20.76 18.35 26.77
CA SER A 765 -20.43 18.87 25.45
C SER A 765 -20.56 17.76 24.41
N ASP A 766 -20.89 18.12 23.18
CA ASP A 766 -20.85 17.24 22.00
C ASP A 766 -19.50 17.30 21.25
N GLN A 767 -18.58 18.14 21.73
CA GLN A 767 -17.22 18.28 21.19
C GLN A 767 -16.22 17.41 21.94
N LEU A 768 -15.25 16.87 21.21
CA LEU A 768 -14.14 16.11 21.76
C LEU A 768 -12.98 17.02 22.18
N GLU A 769 -12.38 16.72 23.31
CA GLU A 769 -11.13 17.29 23.82
C GLU A 769 -10.26 16.19 24.42
N ARG A 770 -9.02 16.51 24.79
CA ARG A 770 -8.03 15.49 25.19
C ARG A 770 -8.46 14.72 26.43
N GLU A 771 -9.02 15.41 27.42
CA GLU A 771 -9.37 14.92 28.75
C GLU A 771 -10.50 13.87 28.69
N VAL A 772 -11.40 14.01 27.70
CA VAL A 772 -12.58 13.14 27.56
C VAL A 772 -12.30 11.85 26.79
N ILE A 773 -11.15 11.73 26.09
CA ILE A 773 -10.81 10.53 25.31
C ILE A 773 -10.69 9.29 26.19
N GLY A 774 -10.05 9.41 27.36
CA GLY A 774 -9.92 8.31 28.31
C GLY A 774 -11.27 7.80 28.82
N PRO A 775 -12.18 8.67 29.29
CA PRO A 775 -13.56 8.33 29.62
C PRO A 775 -14.34 7.70 28.44
N ILE A 776 -14.31 8.31 27.24
CA ILE A 776 -15.00 7.79 26.05
C ILE A 776 -14.52 6.38 25.68
N SER A 777 -13.21 6.14 25.79
CA SER A 777 -12.62 4.82 25.50
C SER A 777 -13.09 3.72 26.47
N ARG A 778 -13.58 4.11 27.65
CA ARG A 778 -14.14 3.21 28.68
C ARG A 778 -15.67 3.15 28.64
N ALA A 779 -16.32 4.00 27.86
CA ALA A 779 -17.76 4.01 27.70
C ALA A 779 -18.25 2.76 26.94
N ASN A 780 -19.55 2.50 27.03
CA ASN A 780 -20.14 1.31 26.41
C ASN A 780 -20.25 1.41 24.87
N LEU A 781 -20.00 2.58 24.29
CA LEU A 781 -20.07 2.84 22.84
C LEU A 781 -19.27 1.83 22.02
N GLY A 782 -17.98 1.67 22.33
CA GLY A 782 -17.10 0.75 21.63
C GLY A 782 -17.53 -0.71 21.79
N LYS A 783 -18.03 -1.09 22.98
CA LYS A 783 -18.53 -2.45 23.24
C LYS A 783 -19.78 -2.78 22.42
N ILE A 784 -20.70 -1.82 22.27
CA ILE A 784 -21.90 -1.97 21.44
C ILE A 784 -21.50 -2.16 19.98
N VAL A 785 -20.58 -1.33 19.47
CA VAL A 785 -20.06 -1.42 18.09
C VAL A 785 -19.35 -2.76 17.87
N ALA A 786 -18.46 -3.17 18.79
CA ALA A 786 -17.76 -4.45 18.70
C ALA A 786 -18.72 -5.64 18.70
N THR A 787 -19.72 -5.65 19.60
CA THR A 787 -20.78 -6.69 19.64
C THR A 787 -21.53 -6.75 18.31
N TYR A 788 -21.87 -5.58 17.76
CA TYR A 788 -22.57 -5.48 16.49
C TYR A 788 -21.74 -6.04 15.34
N LEU A 789 -20.48 -5.61 15.19
CA LEU A 789 -19.56 -6.07 14.14
C LEU A 789 -19.31 -7.58 14.24
N VAL A 790 -19.08 -8.13 15.43
CA VAL A 790 -18.92 -9.58 15.63
C VAL A 790 -20.17 -10.34 15.16
N SER A 791 -21.37 -9.83 15.47
CA SER A 791 -22.61 -10.45 15.02
C SER A 791 -22.82 -10.39 13.49
N MET A 792 -22.29 -9.35 12.83
CA MET A 792 -22.30 -9.23 11.38
C MET A 792 -21.27 -10.17 10.75
N PHE A 793 -20.08 -10.30 11.33
CA PHE A 793 -19.02 -11.19 10.85
C PHE A 793 -19.48 -12.64 10.76
N GLU A 794 -20.19 -13.13 11.77
CA GLU A 794 -20.74 -14.49 11.81
C GLU A 794 -21.73 -14.79 10.67
N ARG A 795 -22.30 -13.75 10.04
CA ARG A 795 -23.22 -13.85 8.91
C ARG A 795 -22.54 -13.65 7.55
N GLU A 796 -21.27 -13.23 7.55
CA GLU A 796 -20.48 -12.94 6.35
C GLU A 796 -19.32 -13.93 6.16
N LEU A 797 -19.35 -15.10 6.80
CA LEU A 797 -18.31 -16.13 6.65
C LEU A 797 -18.33 -16.75 5.24
N PRO A 798 -17.15 -16.99 4.62
CA PRO A 798 -17.11 -17.68 3.34
C PRO A 798 -17.52 -19.17 3.48
N PRO A 799 -17.89 -19.83 2.38
CA PRO A 799 -18.11 -21.27 2.35
C PRO A 799 -16.90 -22.05 2.89
N GLU A 800 -17.14 -23.07 3.71
CA GLU A 800 -16.06 -23.82 4.38
C GLU A 800 -15.13 -24.56 3.40
N ASN A 801 -15.60 -25.02 2.22
CA ASN A 801 -14.71 -25.62 1.22
C ASN A 801 -13.67 -24.62 0.75
N LEU A 802 -14.06 -23.37 0.49
CA LEU A 802 -13.14 -22.32 0.05
C LEU A 802 -12.13 -22.01 1.15
N LEU A 803 -12.56 -21.94 2.41
CA LEU A 803 -11.64 -21.74 3.54
C LEU A 803 -10.57 -22.83 3.64
N ASN A 804 -10.91 -24.09 3.34
CA ASN A 804 -9.98 -25.22 3.45
C ASN A 804 -9.12 -25.45 2.20
N HIS A 805 -9.50 -24.91 1.05
CA HIS A 805 -8.87 -25.26 -0.23
C HIS A 805 -8.34 -24.06 -1.02
N VAL A 806 -8.76 -22.84 -0.70
CA VAL A 806 -8.25 -21.60 -1.31
C VAL A 806 -7.36 -20.90 -0.29
N PRO A 807 -6.03 -21.02 -0.40
CA PRO A 807 -5.12 -20.53 0.64
C PRO A 807 -5.22 -19.02 0.87
N GLU A 808 -5.51 -18.23 -0.17
CA GLU A 808 -5.69 -16.78 -0.03
C GLU A 808 -6.90 -16.44 0.87
N ILE A 809 -8.00 -17.19 0.77
CA ILE A 809 -9.18 -17.05 1.64
C ILE A 809 -8.80 -17.51 3.06
N GLY A 810 -8.14 -18.66 3.19
CA GLY A 810 -7.66 -19.19 4.46
C GLY A 810 -6.82 -18.18 5.24
N ALA A 811 -5.82 -17.58 4.60
CA ALA A 811 -4.95 -16.57 5.22
C ALA A 811 -5.69 -15.27 5.57
N THR A 812 -6.53 -14.78 4.65
CA THR A 812 -7.34 -13.57 4.86
C THR A 812 -8.30 -13.73 6.04
N GLU A 813 -9.06 -14.82 6.08
CA GLU A 813 -10.01 -15.07 7.17
C GLU A 813 -9.34 -15.43 8.48
N TYR A 814 -8.17 -16.07 8.46
CA TYR A 814 -7.40 -16.31 9.66
C TYR A 814 -7.06 -14.98 10.36
N ARG A 815 -6.52 -14.02 9.61
CA ARG A 815 -6.20 -12.70 10.17
C ARG A 815 -7.44 -11.90 10.57
N LEU A 816 -8.50 -11.97 9.77
CA LEU A 816 -9.78 -11.34 10.13
C LEU A 816 -10.36 -11.93 11.42
N LYS A 817 -10.27 -13.25 11.60
CA LYS A 817 -10.72 -13.93 12.82
C LYS A 817 -9.94 -13.49 14.05
N GLU A 818 -8.62 -13.30 13.95
CA GLU A 818 -7.82 -12.75 15.06
C GLU A 818 -8.32 -11.36 15.48
N ILE A 819 -8.61 -10.49 14.50
CA ILE A 819 -9.19 -9.15 14.77
C ILE A 819 -10.56 -9.30 15.45
N MET A 820 -11.41 -10.21 14.97
CA MET A 820 -12.73 -10.46 15.56
C MET A 820 -12.66 -11.04 16.97
N ASP A 821 -11.64 -11.85 17.29
CA ASP A 821 -11.42 -12.39 18.63
C ASP A 821 -11.00 -11.29 19.61
N ILE A 822 -10.19 -10.31 19.17
CA ILE A 822 -9.89 -9.10 19.94
C ILE A 822 -11.19 -8.31 20.21
N LEU A 823 -12.04 -8.11 19.19
CA LEU A 823 -13.33 -7.42 19.35
C LEU A 823 -14.28 -8.18 20.29
N ARG A 824 -14.33 -9.51 20.22
CA ARG A 824 -15.12 -10.35 21.13
C ARG A 824 -14.67 -10.20 22.59
N GLN A 825 -13.36 -10.21 22.80
CA GLN A 825 -12.78 -10.01 24.14
C GLN A 825 -13.13 -8.62 24.67
N PHE A 826 -13.00 -7.58 23.85
CA PHE A 826 -13.35 -6.21 24.23
C PHE A 826 -14.86 -6.04 24.51
N ALA A 827 -15.71 -6.72 23.73
CA ALA A 827 -17.16 -6.74 23.90
C ALA A 827 -17.63 -7.60 25.09
N GLU A 828 -16.72 -8.33 25.76
CA GLU A 828 -17.05 -9.27 26.86
C GLU A 828 -18.06 -10.36 26.45
N VAL A 829 -18.09 -10.74 25.17
CA VAL A 829 -18.96 -11.80 24.64
C VAL A 829 -18.34 -13.16 24.96
N ARG A 830 -19.13 -14.11 25.50
CA ARG A 830 -18.64 -15.46 25.86
C ARG A 830 -18.02 -16.17 24.65
N MET A 831 -16.78 -16.64 24.80
CA MET A 831 -16.10 -17.47 23.79
C MET A 831 -16.66 -18.90 23.78
N PRO A 832 -17.01 -19.47 22.60
CA PRO A 832 -16.92 -20.90 22.41
C PRO A 832 -15.45 -21.33 22.50
N LEU A 833 -15.14 -22.44 23.17
CA LEU A 833 -13.79 -23.01 23.20
C LEU A 833 -13.26 -23.21 21.77
N PRO A 834 -12.04 -22.74 21.43
CA PRO A 834 -11.51 -22.91 20.09
C PRO A 834 -11.22 -24.39 19.82
N GLN A 835 -11.91 -24.98 18.85
CA GLN A 835 -11.41 -26.20 18.21
C GLN A 835 -10.20 -25.78 17.35
N ARG A 836 -8.99 -25.94 17.89
CA ARG A 836 -7.76 -25.93 17.08
C ARG A 836 -7.84 -27.12 16.12
N LYS A 837 -8.24 -26.89 14.87
CA LYS A 837 -8.02 -27.83 13.76
C LYS A 837 -7.42 -27.11 12.55
N GLU A 838 -6.24 -27.58 12.16
CA GLU A 838 -5.70 -27.68 10.79
C GLU A 838 -5.73 -26.46 9.84
N LEU A 839 -5.68 -25.21 10.32
CA LEU A 839 -5.32 -24.06 9.45
C LEU A 839 -3.81 -23.75 9.43
N ALA A 840 -3.05 -24.23 10.41
CA ALA A 840 -1.63 -23.87 10.59
C ALA A 840 -0.71 -24.31 9.43
N THR A 841 -1.12 -25.31 8.64
CA THR A 841 -0.27 -25.90 7.59
C THR A 841 -0.35 -25.15 6.25
N GLN A 842 -1.39 -24.34 6.01
CA GLN A 842 -1.54 -23.54 4.78
C GLN A 842 -0.91 -22.15 4.91
N LEU A 843 -0.91 -21.58 6.11
CA LEU A 843 -0.27 -20.30 6.46
C LEU A 843 1.25 -20.30 6.24
N THR A 844 1.90 -21.47 6.34
CA THR A 844 3.36 -21.62 6.20
C THR A 844 3.91 -21.30 4.80
N LEU A 845 3.02 -21.18 3.80
CA LEU A 845 3.36 -20.78 2.42
C LEU A 845 3.30 -19.26 2.19
N PHE A 846 2.56 -18.52 3.03
CA PHE A 846 2.26 -17.09 2.83
C PHE A 846 2.85 -16.21 3.94
N ILE A 847 3.13 -16.79 5.11
CA ILE A 847 3.78 -16.13 6.23
C ILE A 847 5.24 -16.60 6.25
N GLU A 848 6.18 -15.69 6.00
CA GLU A 848 7.49 -15.83 6.65
C GLU A 848 7.20 -15.70 8.14
N GLU A 849 7.03 -16.84 8.84
CA GLU A 849 6.90 -16.85 10.30
C GLU A 849 8.18 -16.23 10.86
N SER A 850 8.15 -14.91 11.01
CA SER A 850 8.81 -14.26 12.13
C SER A 850 8.00 -14.73 13.33
N GLN A 851 8.26 -15.94 13.82
CA GLN A 851 7.82 -16.26 15.17
C GLN A 851 8.31 -15.10 16.03
N VAL A 852 7.35 -14.41 16.65
CA VAL A 852 7.61 -13.44 17.69
C VAL A 852 8.33 -14.24 18.75
N ILE A 853 9.66 -14.10 18.78
CA ILE A 853 10.47 -14.64 19.85
C ILE A 853 9.94 -13.97 21.10
N GLU A 854 9.33 -14.74 22.00
CA GLU A 854 9.10 -14.26 23.35
C GLU A 854 10.49 -14.00 23.95
N ALA A 855 10.91 -12.73 23.90
CA ALA A 855 12.24 -12.27 24.29
C ALA A 855 12.59 -12.60 25.76
N SER A 856 11.61 -13.04 26.55
CA SER A 856 11.74 -13.55 27.91
C SER A 856 12.52 -14.86 27.99
N HIS A 857 12.37 -15.77 27.02
CA HIS A 857 12.97 -17.12 27.09
C HIS A 857 14.43 -17.16 26.65
N ILE A 858 14.86 -16.36 25.67
CA ILE A 858 16.27 -16.38 25.23
C ILE A 858 17.22 -15.80 26.29
N LYS A 859 16.76 -14.82 27.09
CA LYS A 859 17.57 -14.20 28.15
C LYS A 859 18.02 -15.19 29.25
N SER A 860 17.41 -16.36 29.36
CA SER A 860 17.78 -17.39 30.34
C SER A 860 18.99 -18.22 29.91
N ILE A 861 19.36 -18.20 28.61
CA ILE A 861 20.48 -18.98 28.09
C ILE A 861 21.79 -18.24 28.36
N PRO A 862 22.72 -18.81 29.15
CA PRO A 862 24.00 -18.17 29.42
C PRO A 862 24.84 -18.09 28.13
N VAL A 863 25.49 -16.95 27.93
CA VAL A 863 26.49 -16.77 26.88
C VAL A 863 27.84 -17.30 27.40
N PRO A 864 28.48 -18.27 26.73
CA PRO A 864 29.79 -18.77 27.14
C PRO A 864 30.85 -17.67 27.21
N GLU A 865 31.72 -17.74 28.21
CA GLU A 865 32.74 -16.71 28.48
C GLU A 865 33.72 -16.56 27.32
N ASN A 866 34.04 -17.67 26.63
CA ASN A 866 34.96 -17.70 25.50
C ASN A 866 34.26 -17.58 24.13
N ILE A 867 32.98 -17.18 24.05
CA ILE A 867 32.20 -17.22 22.79
C ILE A 867 32.85 -16.41 21.65
N TYR A 868 33.48 -15.27 21.95
CA TYR A 868 34.14 -14.42 20.95
C TYR A 868 35.57 -14.86 20.61
N GLU A 869 36.18 -15.71 21.44
CA GLU A 869 37.54 -16.23 21.29
C GLU A 869 37.54 -17.63 20.66
N ALA A 870 36.46 -18.41 20.87
CA ALA A 870 36.28 -19.73 20.30
C ALA A 870 36.32 -19.69 18.77
N ARG A 871 36.87 -20.74 18.16
CA ARG A 871 36.91 -20.90 16.70
C ARG A 871 36.57 -22.34 16.37
N ILE A 872 35.56 -22.54 15.53
CA ILE A 872 35.24 -23.85 14.96
C ILE A 872 35.75 -23.84 13.52
N GLU A 873 36.72 -24.70 13.21
CA GLU A 873 37.42 -24.73 11.91
C GLU A 873 37.90 -23.35 11.42
N ARG A 874 38.48 -22.54 12.33
CA ARG A 874 38.95 -21.15 12.09
C ARG A 874 37.85 -20.12 11.78
N SER A 875 36.57 -20.49 11.88
CA SER A 875 35.45 -19.55 11.74
C SER A 875 35.10 -18.91 13.08
N GLU A 876 35.10 -17.57 13.11
CA GLU A 876 34.63 -16.78 14.26
C GLU A 876 33.10 -16.70 14.33
N GLN A 877 32.40 -17.04 13.24
CA GLN A 877 30.95 -16.98 13.17
C GLN A 877 30.28 -18.28 13.62
N ALA A 878 31.00 -19.40 13.51
CA ALA A 878 30.48 -20.72 13.83
C ALA A 878 30.10 -20.88 15.34
N PRO A 879 30.90 -20.40 16.32
CA PRO A 879 30.47 -20.41 17.72
C PRO A 879 29.22 -19.57 18.00
N LEU A 880 29.09 -18.41 17.33
CA LEU A 880 27.91 -17.54 17.45
C LEU A 880 26.65 -18.22 16.89
N ILE A 881 26.80 -18.90 15.75
CA ILE A 881 25.73 -19.69 15.13
C ILE A 881 25.31 -20.85 16.04
N PHE A 882 26.28 -21.54 16.65
CA PHE A 882 26.01 -22.65 17.55
C PHE A 882 25.21 -22.18 18.77
N TRP A 883 25.63 -21.08 19.41
CA TRP A 883 24.88 -20.48 20.51
C TRP A 883 23.46 -20.07 20.11
N ALA A 884 23.31 -19.39 18.97
CA ALA A 884 22.01 -18.92 18.49
C ALA A 884 21.03 -20.06 18.22
N LEU A 885 21.50 -21.20 17.70
CA LEU A 885 20.67 -22.38 17.49
C LEU A 885 20.22 -23.02 18.82
N VAL A 886 21.05 -22.98 19.86
CA VAL A 886 20.68 -23.45 21.21
C VAL A 886 19.63 -22.55 21.84
N ALA A 887 19.78 -21.22 21.71
CA ALA A 887 18.79 -20.25 22.14
C ALA A 887 17.43 -20.42 21.42
N LEU A 888 17.47 -20.65 20.10
CA LEU A 888 16.28 -20.91 19.30
C LEU A 888 15.59 -22.21 19.70
N ARG A 889 16.36 -23.29 19.92
CA ARG A 889 15.80 -24.57 20.40
C ARG A 889 15.18 -24.47 21.78
N HIS A 890 15.78 -23.70 22.70
CA HIS A 890 15.17 -23.42 24.01
C HIS A 890 13.83 -22.68 23.89
N SER A 891 13.68 -21.87 22.85
CA SER A 891 12.46 -21.11 22.58
C SER A 891 11.42 -21.91 21.77
N GLY A 892 11.58 -23.24 21.66
CA GLY A 892 10.64 -24.12 20.96
C GLY A 892 10.89 -24.28 19.45
N ASN A 893 11.95 -23.70 18.89
CA ASN A 893 12.26 -23.81 17.46
C ASN A 893 13.24 -24.95 17.17
N GLU A 894 12.75 -26.05 16.57
CA GLU A 894 13.64 -27.16 16.16
C GLU A 894 14.53 -26.81 14.95
N PHE A 895 14.02 -25.99 14.03
CA PHE A 895 14.71 -25.60 12.80
C PHE A 895 14.45 -24.12 12.51
N SER A 896 15.48 -23.39 12.09
CA SER A 896 15.43 -21.95 11.82
C SER A 896 16.15 -21.58 10.53
N THR A 897 15.73 -20.47 9.94
CA THR A 897 16.34 -19.84 8.76
C THR A 897 17.66 -19.15 9.13
N GLY A 898 18.52 -18.93 8.13
CA GLY A 898 19.73 -18.13 8.32
C GLY A 898 19.45 -16.68 8.77
N ALA A 899 18.28 -16.14 8.43
CA ALA A 899 17.86 -14.80 8.85
C ALA A 899 17.53 -14.75 10.35
N GLU A 900 16.80 -15.74 10.87
CA GLU A 900 16.47 -15.85 12.30
C GLU A 900 17.72 -16.05 13.16
N ILE A 901 18.64 -16.91 12.71
CA ILE A 901 19.94 -17.11 13.38
C ILE A 901 20.72 -15.80 13.41
N THR A 902 20.72 -15.03 12.31
CA THR A 902 21.39 -13.72 12.28
C THR A 902 20.75 -12.72 13.25
N ARG A 903 19.41 -12.71 13.33
CA ARG A 903 18.67 -11.85 14.26
C ARG A 903 19.08 -12.13 15.71
N VAL A 904 19.06 -13.40 16.12
CA VAL A 904 19.44 -13.80 17.48
C VAL A 904 20.89 -13.44 17.80
N ILE A 905 21.82 -13.64 16.86
CA ILE A 905 23.22 -13.22 17.04
C ILE A 905 23.32 -11.70 17.24
N ASN A 906 22.64 -10.91 16.39
CA ASN A 906 22.71 -9.44 16.47
C ASN A 906 22.05 -8.87 17.72
N GLU A 907 21.00 -9.51 18.20
CA GLU A 907 20.21 -9.02 19.33
C GLU A 907 20.84 -9.38 20.69
N TYR A 908 21.46 -10.56 20.80
CA TYR A 908 21.92 -11.09 22.08
C TYR A 908 23.44 -11.17 22.21
N LEU A 909 24.20 -11.16 21.11
CA LEU A 909 25.66 -11.34 21.12
C LEU A 909 26.44 -10.14 20.56
N LEU A 910 25.82 -9.16 19.92
CA LEU A 910 26.57 -8.07 19.26
C LEU A 910 26.01 -6.69 19.63
N ASP A 911 26.90 -5.70 19.67
CA ASP A 911 26.53 -4.30 19.84
C ASP A 911 26.08 -3.66 18.51
N ASP A 912 25.47 -2.48 18.59
CA ASP A 912 24.92 -1.76 17.42
C ASP A 912 25.97 -1.40 16.37
N HIS A 913 27.27 -1.41 16.71
CA HIS A 913 28.35 -1.10 15.79
C HIS A 913 28.94 -2.33 15.07
N ASN A 914 28.69 -3.55 15.57
CA ASN A 914 29.26 -4.79 15.04
C ASN A 914 28.22 -5.76 14.44
N ARG A 915 26.97 -5.33 14.27
CA ARG A 915 25.88 -6.13 13.70
C ARG A 915 26.27 -6.79 12.38
N LYS A 916 25.96 -8.08 12.22
CA LYS A 916 26.20 -8.84 11.00
C LYS A 916 24.99 -8.75 10.07
N ALA A 917 25.24 -8.52 8.79
CA ALA A 917 24.20 -8.57 7.78
C ALA A 917 23.73 -10.03 7.53
N PRO A 918 22.43 -10.29 7.25
CA PRO A 918 21.86 -11.65 7.10
C PRO A 918 22.57 -12.54 6.08
N ASN A 919 23.09 -11.92 5.04
CA ASN A 919 23.87 -12.53 3.97
C ASN A 919 25.25 -13.07 4.44
N ASN A 920 25.82 -12.58 5.54
CA ASN A 920 27.11 -13.07 6.07
C ASN A 920 26.95 -14.41 6.80
N ILE A 921 26.02 -14.49 7.76
CA ILE A 921 25.71 -15.73 8.49
C ILE A 921 25.18 -16.81 7.53
N SER A 922 24.29 -16.42 6.60
CA SER A 922 23.78 -17.32 5.58
C SER A 922 24.88 -17.88 4.67
N ARG A 923 25.93 -17.11 4.37
CA ARG A 923 27.11 -17.62 3.63
C ARG A 923 27.89 -18.63 4.47
N SER A 924 28.08 -18.38 5.76
CA SER A 924 28.79 -19.29 6.67
C SER A 924 28.05 -20.61 6.88
N LEU A 925 26.72 -20.60 7.00
CA LEU A 925 25.87 -21.80 7.07
C LEU A 925 25.94 -22.68 5.80
N ARG A 926 26.40 -22.12 4.68
CA ARG A 926 26.64 -22.86 3.43
C ARG A 926 28.09 -23.33 3.25
N SER A 927 28.99 -22.96 4.16
CA SER A 927 30.39 -23.40 4.09
C SER A 927 30.51 -24.90 4.38
N LYS A 928 31.42 -25.58 3.68
CA LYS A 928 31.64 -27.03 3.86
C LYS A 928 32.05 -27.38 5.30
N GLY A 929 32.89 -26.55 5.91
CA GLY A 929 33.40 -26.77 7.26
C GLY A 929 32.37 -26.64 8.38
N LEU A 930 31.43 -25.69 8.25
CA LEU A 930 30.34 -25.58 9.20
C LEU A 930 29.30 -26.70 9.00
N ARG A 931 29.08 -27.12 7.75
CA ARG A 931 28.16 -28.23 7.41
C ARG A 931 28.67 -29.60 7.82
N SER A 932 29.97 -29.78 8.02
CA SER A 932 30.55 -31.02 8.53
C SER A 932 30.50 -31.13 10.05
N GLN A 933 30.05 -30.08 10.75
CA GLN A 933 29.97 -30.10 12.21
C GLN A 933 28.86 -31.05 12.68
N PRO A 934 29.14 -31.96 13.64
CA PRO A 934 28.19 -32.98 14.07
C PRO A 934 26.99 -32.40 14.84
N TRP A 935 27.12 -31.20 15.40
CA TRP A 935 26.04 -30.51 16.12
C TRP A 935 25.03 -29.80 15.20
N LEU A 936 25.32 -29.64 13.91
CA LEU A 936 24.49 -28.86 12.97
C LEU A 936 23.66 -29.78 12.06
N LEU A 937 22.34 -29.59 12.05
CA LEU A 937 21.43 -30.20 11.08
C LEU A 937 21.06 -29.19 9.99
N ALA A 938 20.93 -29.65 8.75
CA ALA A 938 20.43 -28.84 7.63
C ALA A 938 19.33 -29.58 6.86
N LYS A 939 18.19 -28.92 6.66
CA LYS A 939 17.02 -29.46 5.95
C LYS A 939 16.69 -28.58 4.74
N ARG A 940 16.69 -29.16 3.55
CA ARG A 940 16.36 -28.43 2.30
C ARG A 940 14.86 -28.46 2.04
N ILE A 941 14.25 -27.28 1.87
CA ILE A 941 12.80 -27.13 1.60
C ILE A 941 12.54 -26.83 0.13
N SER A 942 13.42 -26.06 -0.52
CA SER A 942 13.31 -25.77 -1.96
C SER A 942 14.68 -25.56 -2.60
N ALA A 943 14.71 -25.28 -3.90
CA ALA A 943 15.94 -24.96 -4.63
C ALA A 943 16.70 -23.77 -4.01
N ARG A 944 15.99 -22.83 -3.35
CA ARG A 944 16.53 -21.59 -2.78
C ARG A 944 16.40 -21.46 -1.25
N LYS A 945 15.75 -22.40 -0.54
CA LYS A 945 15.50 -22.31 0.92
C LYS A 945 15.97 -23.56 1.68
N GLU A 946 16.77 -23.34 2.72
CA GLU A 946 17.28 -24.34 3.67
C GLU A 946 17.03 -23.86 5.11
N LEU A 947 16.69 -24.79 5.99
CA LEU A 947 16.59 -24.57 7.44
C LEU A 947 17.72 -25.29 8.17
N PHE A 948 18.06 -24.79 9.36
CA PHE A 948 19.16 -25.28 10.19
C PHE A 948 18.67 -25.56 11.60
N GLY A 949 19.12 -26.67 12.20
CA GLY A 949 18.72 -27.08 13.55
C GLY A 949 19.88 -27.71 14.32
N LEU A 950 19.63 -28.15 15.55
CA LEU A 950 20.62 -28.84 16.38
C LEU A 950 20.46 -30.34 16.33
N ALA A 951 21.59 -31.05 16.26
CA ALA A 951 21.62 -32.50 16.45
C ALA A 951 21.15 -32.90 17.86
N SER A 952 20.83 -34.18 18.08
CA SER A 952 20.34 -34.68 19.36
C SER A 952 21.44 -34.83 20.44
N ASP A 953 22.70 -34.77 20.04
CA ASP A 953 23.92 -34.94 20.86
C ASP A 953 24.80 -33.67 20.86
N TRP A 954 24.19 -32.52 20.58
CA TRP A 954 24.87 -31.23 20.51
C TRP A 954 25.57 -30.85 21.83
N GLU A 955 25.08 -31.35 22.97
CA GLU A 955 25.60 -31.09 24.31
C GLU A 955 27.09 -31.49 24.46
N ILE A 956 27.50 -32.56 23.75
CA ILE A 956 28.89 -33.04 23.75
C ILE A 956 29.80 -31.98 23.11
N ASN A 957 29.36 -31.46 21.96
CA ASN A 957 30.10 -30.44 21.21
C ASN A 957 30.11 -29.11 21.95
N TRP A 958 29.03 -28.77 22.67
CA TRP A 958 28.98 -27.58 23.50
C TRP A 958 30.06 -27.61 24.58
N LEU A 959 30.17 -28.73 25.29
CA LEU A 959 31.18 -28.91 26.32
C LEU A 959 32.61 -28.87 25.74
N GLU A 960 32.82 -29.50 24.58
CA GLU A 960 34.13 -29.51 23.90
C GLU A 960 34.56 -28.13 23.41
N ILE A 961 33.64 -27.36 22.82
CA ILE A 961 33.93 -26.06 22.18
C ILE A 961 34.04 -24.94 23.23
N PHE A 962 33.15 -24.93 24.22
CA PHE A 962 33.05 -23.84 25.18
C PHE A 962 33.67 -24.17 26.55
N GLY A 963 33.94 -25.44 26.87
CA GLY A 963 34.46 -25.85 28.18
C GLY A 963 33.47 -25.62 29.33
N GLN A 964 32.19 -25.37 29.02
CA GLN A 964 31.14 -25.05 29.98
C GLN A 964 29.99 -26.06 29.89
N ARG A 965 29.26 -26.24 30.99
CA ARG A 965 28.11 -27.14 31.03
C ARG A 965 27.02 -26.61 30.07
N PRO A 966 26.45 -27.46 29.20
CA PRO A 966 25.37 -27.05 28.29
C PRO A 966 24.12 -26.62 29.07
N PRO A 967 23.36 -25.63 28.56
CA PRO A 967 22.10 -25.22 29.16
C PRO A 967 21.04 -26.31 29.06
N ASP A 968 20.15 -26.38 30.05
CA ASP A 968 19.00 -27.30 30.04
C ASP A 968 17.90 -26.74 29.12
N LEU A 969 17.51 -27.53 28.12
CA LEU A 969 16.51 -27.13 27.13
C LEU A 969 15.09 -27.57 27.49
N ASN A 970 14.88 -28.28 28.61
CA ASN A 970 13.54 -28.66 29.05
C ASN A 970 12.79 -27.46 29.65
N ILE A 971 11.71 -27.06 28.99
CA ILE A 971 10.78 -26.03 29.47
C ILE A 971 9.90 -26.69 30.53
N ASN A 972 9.94 -26.20 31.78
CA ASN A 972 8.90 -26.46 32.78
C ASN A 972 7.77 -25.46 32.63
#